data_AF-A0A812ZMK0-F1
#
_entry.id   AF-A0A812ZMK0-F1
#
_cell.length_a   1.000
_cell.length_b   1.000
_cell.length_c   1.000
_cell.angle_alpha   90.00
_cell.angle_beta   90.00
_cell.angle_gamma   90.00
#
_symmetry.space_group_name_H-M   'P 1'
#
loop_
_entity.id
_entity.type
_entity.pdbx_description
1 polymer ?
#
loop_
_entity_poly.entity_id
_entity_poly.type
_entity_poly.pdbx_seq_one_letter_code
_entity_poly.pdbx_strand_id
1 'polypeptide(L)'
;MLRQDVFHDPSINEIYPGRLLHARALHKKSQLNVDIIGLYQHVHRPNLTPDLNQKYRALQCEVGDRLATLAGSSHDLLLVRNNINQILLDAAVQHFPPRSVPDNRISAQGVFRASAKHTWQLYRVLKAPRITVPHSVFLKWREACAFVKASKLLREQSRQLKRKSLLDKLAEAESAAAKGDQRVLHKIVRSLAPGSCKIISRLRDPQGQLLGKEASLQAMLAYAKDTFCSMPDVDSIMVLQKDWPHTHQEVQAELQKLGAIAPVLNEAFQQHFKEARILLRTNCVDRFQQYEGKRKLACIGALSLSLDLSKAYDLTSRPIVYGTLAEHGVDPDTIQIIQQLHLDAQYVFRAGDSTKGQTTTNGLKQGCCIAPFLWSFYTVALMHALRNKWLQRTLVLFADDHWCHWLIRCRQDWQDAIAQLVVVLETLVSFKMSINYRKTAILVRLEGKQAKAIMYEYTRLKNGVRHLVVTVRGREELIPIKEEHEYLGTKVTYHHRLDRNLSHRMQAGQAKYQAIRKPLNGHHHLSMRHRERLWRACVSTSMFYSLSAVGVTQHGLDKLTKACTRHLRAIQRQPAHLTHTPNTAIWQQAKMDMPGRTLLNALINFRAGLQKKAVMSPDITTQQNILDHLCSLEAQLQHQVQQQEQHDANVSDSDVPQIPRPECDAFFLTENAMRIHCQVSHGILPPRAACEPTKFVPRLHACGGLPRCQLCLRSFYRWQNLKQHIESGACTKLGGESQSKCPDSCRDSQVTDLCLPTASEPTDADHGIKQNVPLVDRQFFRSKQHDWESLLRDSALRVELRSLLEATEVNPEASIFAFCDPSLLAKAKQETKQEVELDPEGSPNLEEANQPPKRPRPAEGNEDTLAAQRVDKVFIVFVRQDYASIIPNLHSISQQFHQKTQDGSGDPQITSPLRIQKMVSTSEGQGKLQAAGWMNDQGEWTFLKFCHNTRKLVQDTSRTCMSHQEIVRQYTFLLENMKGEIVQQFNSTQSLKVLEAQTGPKPQATFILQISLRGERANEMHETMCTLLGSAAWQLVGVSLKRGTLKRSPLAEQLAQLVYGR
;
A
#
# COMPACT_ATOMS: atom_id res chain seq x y z
N MET A 1 -63.28 -13.63 30.25
CA MET A 1 -63.09 -13.72 31.70
C MET A 1 -63.68 -12.52 32.47
N LEU A 2 -63.67 -11.29 31.94
CA LEU A 2 -64.41 -10.16 32.52
C LEU A 2 -65.55 -9.75 31.58
N ARG A 3 -66.80 -9.74 32.07
CA ARG A 3 -67.96 -9.31 31.27
C ARG A 3 -68.23 -7.81 31.48
N GLN A 4 -68.52 -7.08 30.40
CA GLN A 4 -68.68 -5.62 30.42
C GLN A 4 -69.91 -5.13 31.21
N ASP A 5 -70.92 -5.97 31.39
CA ASP A 5 -72.08 -5.72 32.24
C ASP A 5 -71.72 -5.73 33.74
N VAL A 6 -70.62 -6.38 34.12
CA VAL A 6 -70.23 -6.63 35.52
C VAL A 6 -69.06 -5.73 35.97
N PHE A 7 -68.14 -5.37 35.08
CA PHE A 7 -66.94 -4.59 35.38
C PHE A 7 -66.88 -3.28 34.58
N HIS A 8 -66.22 -2.24 35.13
CA HIS A 8 -65.82 -1.07 34.34
C HIS A 8 -64.69 -1.43 33.38
N ASP A 9 -64.47 -0.61 32.33
CA ASP A 9 -63.43 -0.86 31.34
C ASP A 9 -62.06 -0.99 32.05
N PRO A 10 -61.33 -2.10 31.83
CA PRO A 10 -60.12 -2.39 32.58
C PRO A 10 -58.98 -1.44 32.18
N SER A 11 -58.25 -0.96 33.17
CA SER A 11 -56.98 -0.27 32.92
C SER A 11 -55.89 -1.30 32.65
N ILE A 12 -55.27 -1.21 31.47
CA ILE A 12 -54.24 -2.16 31.02
C ILE A 12 -52.87 -1.49 31.14
N ASN A 13 -51.96 -2.15 31.84
CA ASN A 13 -50.58 -1.73 31.98
C ASN A 13 -49.61 -2.86 31.59
N GLU A 14 -48.78 -2.62 30.58
CA GLU A 14 -47.74 -3.57 30.19
C GLU A 14 -46.50 -3.39 31.04
N ILE A 15 -46.40 -4.19 32.10
CA ILE A 15 -45.25 -4.18 33.02
C ILE A 15 -43.97 -4.55 32.26
N TYR A 16 -44.07 -5.53 31.35
CA TYR A 16 -43.00 -5.87 30.42
C TYR A 16 -43.59 -6.05 29.02
N PRO A 17 -43.40 -5.08 28.11
CA PRO A 17 -44.01 -5.12 26.78
C PRO A 17 -43.70 -6.43 26.04
N GLY A 18 -44.74 -7.17 25.65
CA GLY A 18 -44.61 -8.45 24.94
C GLY A 18 -44.34 -9.69 25.78
N ARG A 19 -44.43 -9.61 27.12
CA ARG A 19 -44.25 -10.77 28.01
C ARG A 19 -45.23 -10.80 29.18
N LEU A 20 -45.44 -9.66 29.84
CA LEU A 20 -46.22 -9.58 31.08
C LEU A 20 -47.17 -8.38 31.03
N LEU A 21 -48.46 -8.67 31.01
CA LEU A 21 -49.54 -7.69 31.00
C LEU A 21 -50.31 -7.75 32.32
N HIS A 22 -50.56 -6.59 32.90
CA HIS A 22 -51.40 -6.44 34.08
C HIS A 22 -52.66 -5.66 33.71
N ALA A 23 -53.81 -6.29 33.83
CA ALA A 23 -55.11 -5.68 33.60
C ALA A 23 -55.86 -5.57 34.94
N ARG A 24 -56.17 -4.34 35.35
CA ARG A 24 -56.95 -4.05 36.56
C ARG A 24 -58.36 -3.66 36.17
N ALA A 25 -59.35 -4.38 36.67
CA ALA A 25 -60.77 -4.14 36.41
C ALA A 25 -61.52 -3.89 37.71
N LEU A 26 -62.30 -2.81 37.76
CA LEU A 26 -63.12 -2.46 38.93
C LEU A 26 -64.52 -3.06 38.78
N HIS A 27 -64.95 -3.85 39.77
CA HIS A 27 -66.29 -4.42 39.76
C HIS A 27 -67.35 -3.35 40.07
N LYS A 28 -68.33 -3.17 39.18
CA LYS A 28 -69.28 -2.03 39.22
C LYS A 28 -70.09 -1.95 40.51
N LYS A 29 -70.50 -3.09 41.07
CA LYS A 29 -71.36 -3.14 42.27
C LYS A 29 -70.61 -3.20 43.59
N SER A 30 -69.52 -3.97 43.65
CA SER A 30 -68.78 -4.19 44.91
C SER A 30 -67.61 -3.22 45.10
N GLN A 31 -67.26 -2.45 44.07
CA GLN A 31 -66.14 -1.49 44.10
C GLN A 31 -64.79 -2.13 44.48
N LEU A 32 -64.65 -3.44 44.30
CA LEU A 32 -63.40 -4.17 44.51
C LEU A 32 -62.61 -4.26 43.19
N ASN A 33 -61.30 -4.06 43.28
CA ASN A 33 -60.39 -4.21 42.14
C ASN A 33 -60.03 -5.68 41.95
N VAL A 34 -60.18 -6.15 40.72
CA VAL A 34 -59.70 -7.46 40.28
C VAL A 34 -58.49 -7.24 39.38
N ASP A 35 -57.34 -7.72 39.85
CA ASP A 35 -56.06 -7.64 39.15
C ASP A 35 -55.76 -8.96 38.46
N ILE A 36 -55.61 -8.91 37.14
CA ILE A 36 -55.29 -10.06 36.30
C ILE A 36 -53.90 -9.86 35.71
N ILE A 37 -52.98 -10.75 36.08
CA ILE A 37 -51.64 -10.80 35.51
C ILE A 37 -51.62 -11.91 34.46
N GLY A 38 -51.46 -11.52 33.19
CA GLY A 38 -51.40 -12.42 32.05
C GLY A 38 -49.98 -12.49 31.48
N LEU A 39 -49.46 -13.71 31.36
CA LEU A 39 -48.28 -14.00 30.54
C LEU A 39 -48.74 -14.25 29.11
N TYR A 40 -48.20 -13.50 28.15
CA TYR A 40 -48.51 -13.66 26.73
C TYR A 40 -47.23 -13.59 25.90
N GLN A 41 -47.13 -14.41 24.85
CA GLN A 41 -45.91 -14.55 24.07
C GLN A 41 -46.24 -14.50 22.57
N HIS A 42 -45.87 -13.41 21.88
CA HIS A 42 -45.39 -13.42 20.49
C HIS A 42 -44.93 -12.03 19.99
N VAL A 43 -43.68 -12.02 19.49
CA VAL A 43 -43.07 -11.07 18.51
C VAL A 43 -43.36 -9.59 18.76
N HIS A 44 -43.30 -9.13 20.00
CA HIS A 44 -43.04 -7.71 20.23
C HIS A 44 -41.54 -7.54 20.42
N ARG A 45 -40.87 -7.00 19.40
CA ARG A 45 -39.49 -6.56 19.57
C ARG A 45 -39.56 -5.10 20.04
N PRO A 46 -39.12 -4.78 21.28
CA PRO A 46 -39.22 -3.43 21.83
C PRO A 46 -38.41 -2.40 21.02
N ASN A 47 -37.45 -2.87 20.24
CA ASN A 47 -36.61 -2.05 19.36
C ASN A 47 -37.27 -1.75 17.99
N LEU A 48 -38.49 -2.23 17.74
CA LEU A 48 -39.23 -2.03 16.49
C LEU A 48 -40.48 -1.19 16.70
N THR A 49 -40.88 -0.43 15.68
CA THR A 49 -42.11 0.36 15.74
C THR A 49 -43.36 -0.55 15.80
N PRO A 50 -44.47 -0.08 16.37
CA PRO A 50 -45.72 -0.85 16.42
C PRO A 50 -46.18 -1.38 15.06
N ASP A 51 -46.09 -0.56 14.00
CA ASP A 51 -46.40 -0.95 12.61
C ASP A 51 -45.49 -2.09 12.11
N LEU A 52 -44.19 -2.05 12.40
CA LEU A 52 -43.27 -3.12 12.03
C LEU A 52 -43.58 -4.41 12.79
N ASN A 53 -43.84 -4.32 14.10
CA ASN A 53 -44.23 -5.49 14.90
C ASN A 53 -45.55 -6.09 14.38
N GLN A 54 -46.52 -5.26 13.99
CA GLN A 54 -47.78 -5.73 13.39
C GLN A 54 -47.55 -6.43 12.04
N LYS A 55 -46.67 -5.91 11.18
CA LYS A 55 -46.27 -6.57 9.93
C LYS A 55 -45.56 -7.90 10.14
N TYR A 56 -44.69 -8.00 11.15
CA TYR A 56 -44.06 -9.27 11.51
C TYR A 56 -45.07 -10.30 12.02
N ARG A 57 -46.07 -9.86 12.79
CA ARG A 57 -47.18 -10.73 13.24
C ARG A 57 -48.05 -11.19 12.07
N ALA A 58 -48.41 -10.29 11.16
CA ALA A 58 -49.18 -10.61 9.96
C ALA A 58 -48.44 -11.61 9.06
N LEU A 59 -47.13 -11.39 8.84
CA LEU A 59 -46.26 -12.34 8.16
C LEU A 59 -46.28 -13.72 8.84
N GLN A 60 -46.12 -13.76 10.17
CA GLN A 60 -46.09 -15.01 10.91
C GLN A 60 -47.42 -15.76 10.84
N CYS A 61 -48.56 -15.05 10.91
CA CYS A 61 -49.88 -15.65 10.78
C CYS A 61 -50.08 -16.21 9.37
N GLU A 62 -49.78 -15.42 8.32
CA GLU A 62 -49.93 -15.87 6.93
C GLU A 62 -49.04 -17.08 6.62
N VAL A 63 -47.78 -17.06 7.08
CA VAL A 63 -46.88 -18.20 6.95
C VAL A 63 -47.45 -19.39 7.72
N GLY A 64 -47.92 -19.21 8.95
CA GLY A 64 -48.55 -20.27 9.74
C GLY A 64 -49.76 -20.90 9.03
N ASP A 65 -50.65 -20.09 8.49
CA ASP A 65 -51.85 -20.54 7.78
C ASP A 65 -51.48 -21.30 6.50
N ARG A 66 -50.55 -20.77 5.70
CA ARG A 66 -50.08 -21.41 4.45
C ARG A 66 -49.29 -22.69 4.75
N LEU A 67 -48.53 -22.74 5.83
CA LEU A 67 -47.83 -23.96 6.27
C LEU A 67 -48.80 -25.01 6.81
N ALA A 68 -49.86 -24.62 7.51
CA ALA A 68 -50.91 -25.54 7.97
C ALA A 68 -51.61 -26.24 6.79
N THR A 69 -51.76 -25.56 5.65
CA THR A 69 -52.31 -26.18 4.42
C THR A 69 -51.38 -27.21 3.76
N LEU A 70 -50.07 -27.17 4.03
CA LEU A 70 -49.10 -28.15 3.51
C LEU A 70 -49.03 -29.44 4.34
N ALA A 71 -49.52 -29.41 5.58
CA ALA A 71 -49.39 -30.51 6.54
C ALA A 71 -50.13 -31.80 6.11
N GLY A 72 -50.91 -31.78 5.02
CA GLY A 72 -51.70 -32.92 4.55
C GLY A 72 -51.35 -33.48 3.17
N SER A 73 -50.39 -32.93 2.40
CA SER A 73 -50.40 -33.10 0.93
C SER A 73 -49.18 -33.73 0.24
N SER A 74 -48.11 -34.17 0.92
CA SER A 74 -47.04 -34.95 0.26
C SER A 74 -46.08 -35.65 1.22
N HIS A 75 -45.68 -36.89 0.90
CA HIS A 75 -44.60 -37.62 1.59
C HIS A 75 -43.20 -37.27 1.04
N ASP A 76 -43.12 -36.46 -0.02
CA ASP A 76 -41.86 -35.97 -0.59
C ASP A 76 -41.37 -34.72 0.15
N LEU A 77 -40.36 -34.91 1.01
CA LEU A 77 -39.78 -33.88 1.86
C LEU A 77 -39.09 -32.76 1.07
N LEU A 78 -38.59 -33.04 -0.14
CA LEU A 78 -37.98 -32.01 -1.00
C LEU A 78 -39.04 -31.06 -1.55
N LEU A 79 -40.18 -31.60 -1.96
CA LEU A 79 -41.31 -30.81 -2.43
C LEU A 79 -41.89 -29.96 -1.29
N VAL A 80 -42.05 -30.55 -0.09
CA VAL A 80 -42.48 -29.83 1.12
C VAL A 80 -41.51 -28.69 1.45
N ARG A 81 -40.20 -28.95 1.47
CA ARG A 81 -39.17 -27.92 1.69
C ARG A 81 -39.26 -26.77 0.69
N ASN A 82 -39.40 -27.08 -0.60
CA ASN A 82 -39.49 -26.06 -1.65
C ASN A 82 -40.76 -25.21 -1.50
N ASN A 83 -41.89 -25.84 -1.15
CA ASN A 83 -43.13 -25.12 -0.89
C ASN A 83 -43.04 -24.24 0.36
N ILE A 84 -42.42 -24.72 1.43
CA ILE A 84 -42.14 -23.92 2.65
C ILE A 84 -41.29 -22.69 2.29
N ASN A 85 -40.19 -22.89 1.56
CA ASN A 85 -39.32 -21.79 1.14
C ASN A 85 -40.04 -20.79 0.25
N GLN A 86 -40.89 -21.27 -0.66
CA GLN A 86 -41.67 -20.41 -1.54
C GLN A 86 -42.71 -19.60 -0.75
N ILE A 87 -43.42 -20.23 0.19
CA ILE A 87 -44.35 -19.55 1.09
C ILE A 87 -43.65 -18.49 1.92
N LEU A 88 -42.51 -18.83 2.53
CA LEU A 88 -41.71 -17.90 3.31
C LEU A 88 -41.25 -16.72 2.46
N LEU A 89 -40.78 -16.98 1.22
CA LEU A 89 -40.31 -15.95 0.31
C LEU A 89 -41.45 -15.05 -0.16
N ASP A 90 -42.56 -15.63 -0.61
CA ASP A 90 -43.73 -14.90 -1.11
C ASP A 90 -44.34 -14.03 -0.01
N ALA A 91 -44.59 -14.61 1.17
CA ALA A 91 -45.15 -13.89 2.30
C ALA A 91 -44.18 -12.79 2.77
N ALA A 92 -42.87 -13.06 2.81
CA ALA A 92 -41.88 -12.04 3.13
C ALA A 92 -41.85 -10.91 2.09
N VAL A 93 -41.95 -11.21 0.79
CA VAL A 93 -42.01 -10.19 -0.27
C VAL A 93 -43.30 -9.40 -0.21
N GLN A 94 -44.42 -10.01 0.18
CA GLN A 94 -45.71 -9.34 0.32
C GLN A 94 -45.74 -8.37 1.51
N HIS A 95 -45.27 -8.80 2.69
CA HIS A 95 -45.25 -7.96 3.91
C HIS A 95 -44.05 -7.02 3.96
N PHE A 96 -42.95 -7.40 3.34
CA PHE A 96 -41.69 -6.64 3.25
C PHE A 96 -41.20 -6.55 1.81
N PRO A 97 -41.94 -5.82 0.94
CA PRO A 97 -41.56 -5.67 -0.45
C PRO A 97 -40.14 -5.12 -0.56
N PRO A 98 -39.33 -5.60 -1.53
CA PRO A 98 -37.97 -5.16 -1.71
C PRO A 98 -37.96 -3.64 -1.85
N ARG A 99 -37.45 -2.95 -0.82
CA ARG A 99 -37.34 -1.50 -0.84
C ARG A 99 -36.45 -1.14 -2.01
N SER A 100 -36.98 -0.34 -2.95
CA SER A 100 -36.14 0.31 -3.94
C SER A 100 -35.01 1.00 -3.18
N VAL A 101 -33.76 0.67 -3.50
CA VAL A 101 -32.60 1.28 -2.85
C VAL A 101 -32.81 2.78 -2.89
N PRO A 102 -32.98 3.46 -1.74
CA PRO A 102 -33.34 4.87 -1.75
C PRO A 102 -32.24 5.61 -2.50
N ASP A 103 -32.63 6.35 -3.53
CA ASP A 103 -31.69 7.12 -4.32
C ASP A 103 -31.21 8.30 -3.47
N ASN A 104 -30.15 8.05 -2.71
CA ASN A 104 -29.56 9.00 -1.79
C ASN A 104 -28.75 10.09 -2.50
N ARG A 105 -28.78 10.15 -3.84
CA ARG A 105 -28.20 11.28 -4.58
C ARG A 105 -28.95 12.55 -4.23
N ILE A 106 -28.21 13.63 -4.02
CA ILE A 106 -28.79 14.96 -3.77
C ILE A 106 -29.77 15.35 -4.88
N SER A 107 -29.50 14.96 -6.13
CA SER A 107 -30.36 15.21 -7.29
C SER A 107 -31.69 14.45 -7.27
N ALA A 108 -31.79 13.38 -6.49
CA ALA A 108 -32.97 12.53 -6.41
C ALA A 108 -33.92 12.91 -5.27
N GLN A 109 -33.49 13.79 -4.35
CA GLN A 109 -34.34 14.31 -3.29
C GLN A 109 -35.49 15.13 -3.87
N GLY A 110 -36.73 14.81 -3.50
CA GLY A 110 -37.94 15.38 -4.11
C GLY A 110 -37.98 16.92 -4.10
N VAL A 111 -37.63 17.54 -2.97
CA VAL A 111 -37.61 19.00 -2.82
C VAL A 111 -36.55 19.65 -3.74
N PHE A 112 -35.34 19.10 -3.78
CA PHE A 112 -34.29 19.61 -4.67
C PHE A 112 -34.65 19.43 -6.15
N ARG A 113 -35.27 18.29 -6.50
CA ARG A 113 -35.72 18.00 -7.86
C ARG A 113 -36.82 18.95 -8.31
N ALA A 114 -37.76 19.30 -7.43
CA ALA A 114 -38.80 20.29 -7.70
C ALA A 114 -38.20 21.69 -7.93
N SER A 115 -37.31 22.14 -7.05
CA SER A 115 -36.59 23.42 -7.21
C SER A 115 -35.73 23.44 -8.48
N ALA A 116 -35.08 22.33 -8.83
CA ALA A 116 -34.30 22.21 -10.05
C ALA A 116 -35.20 22.29 -11.30
N LYS A 117 -36.34 21.57 -11.30
CA LYS A 117 -37.32 21.61 -12.39
C LYS A 117 -37.85 23.04 -12.59
N HIS A 118 -38.24 23.72 -11.51
CA HIS A 118 -38.67 25.11 -11.56
C HIS A 118 -37.60 26.06 -12.11
N THR A 119 -36.36 25.92 -11.65
CA THR A 119 -35.23 26.73 -12.15
C THR A 119 -35.01 26.54 -13.65
N TRP A 120 -35.04 25.29 -14.13
CA TRP A 120 -34.89 24.99 -15.56
C TRP A 120 -36.12 25.39 -16.40
N GLN A 121 -37.32 25.40 -15.82
CA GLN A 121 -38.50 25.99 -16.47
C GLN A 121 -38.31 27.49 -16.70
N LEU A 122 -37.87 28.25 -15.68
CA LEU A 122 -37.55 29.68 -15.82
C LEU A 122 -36.44 29.92 -16.86
N TYR A 123 -35.41 29.07 -16.90
CA TYR A 123 -34.36 29.16 -17.92
C TYR A 123 -34.90 28.97 -19.35
N ARG A 124 -35.82 28.01 -19.55
CA ARG A 124 -36.48 27.80 -20.84
C ARG A 124 -37.33 29.00 -21.25
N VAL A 125 -38.11 29.55 -20.33
CA VAL A 125 -38.93 30.75 -20.57
C VAL A 125 -38.07 31.97 -20.92
N LEU A 126 -36.92 32.12 -20.25
CA LEU A 126 -35.93 33.17 -20.53
C LEU A 126 -35.28 33.03 -21.93
N LYS A 127 -35.03 31.78 -22.37
CA LYS A 127 -34.39 31.47 -23.66
C LYS A 127 -35.36 31.38 -24.83
N ALA A 128 -36.68 31.41 -24.58
CA ALA A 128 -37.68 31.39 -25.64
C ALA A 128 -37.54 32.63 -26.55
N PRO A 129 -37.60 32.45 -27.89
CA PRO A 129 -37.55 33.57 -28.83
C PRO A 129 -38.79 34.47 -28.66
N ARG A 130 -38.59 35.80 -28.72
CA ARG A 130 -39.65 36.81 -28.60
C ARG A 130 -39.38 37.97 -29.56
N ILE A 131 -40.45 38.58 -30.07
CA ILE A 131 -40.39 39.80 -30.90
C ILE A 131 -39.90 40.97 -30.03
N THR A 132 -38.89 41.71 -30.50
CA THR A 132 -38.22 42.80 -29.77
C THR A 132 -39.09 44.06 -29.71
N VAL A 133 -39.98 44.11 -28.72
CA VAL A 133 -40.74 45.32 -28.31
C VAL A 133 -40.34 45.75 -26.88
N PRO A 134 -40.44 47.02 -26.48
CA PRO A 134 -40.03 47.47 -25.14
C PRO A 134 -40.61 46.62 -24.00
N HIS A 135 -41.90 46.28 -24.06
CA HIS A 135 -42.57 45.38 -23.12
C HIS A 135 -41.92 43.99 -23.04
N SER A 136 -41.47 43.44 -24.16
CA SER A 136 -40.80 42.14 -24.22
C SER A 136 -39.41 42.16 -23.55
N VAL A 137 -38.72 43.31 -23.58
CA VAL A 137 -37.43 43.52 -22.92
C VAL A 137 -37.61 43.51 -21.41
N PHE A 138 -38.59 44.26 -20.88
CA PHE A 138 -38.91 44.27 -19.45
C PHE A 138 -39.38 42.90 -18.95
N LEU A 139 -40.21 42.19 -19.72
CA LEU A 139 -40.58 40.81 -19.40
C LEU A 139 -39.35 39.89 -19.36
N LYS A 140 -38.47 39.96 -20.36
CA LYS A 140 -37.25 39.13 -20.40
C LYS A 140 -36.30 39.46 -19.24
N TRP A 141 -36.19 40.72 -18.85
CA TRP A 141 -35.46 41.15 -17.66
C TRP A 141 -36.07 40.57 -16.37
N ARG A 142 -37.39 40.63 -16.22
CA ARG A 142 -38.10 40.02 -15.08
C ARG A 142 -37.86 38.52 -14.99
N GLU A 143 -37.97 37.80 -16.10
CA GLU A 143 -37.69 36.35 -16.15
C GLU A 143 -36.21 36.04 -15.88
N ALA A 144 -35.28 36.92 -16.31
CA ALA A 144 -33.86 36.80 -15.98
C ALA A 144 -33.61 36.97 -14.48
N CYS A 145 -34.21 37.97 -13.85
CA CYS A 145 -34.14 38.18 -12.40
C CYS A 145 -34.73 36.99 -11.63
N ALA A 146 -35.88 36.47 -12.07
CA ALA A 146 -36.52 35.28 -11.49
C ALA A 146 -35.63 34.04 -11.60
N PHE A 147 -35.02 33.80 -12.77
CA PHE A 147 -34.07 32.71 -12.97
C PHE A 147 -32.82 32.86 -12.09
N VAL A 148 -32.24 34.06 -12.00
CA VAL A 148 -31.06 34.32 -11.15
C VAL A 148 -31.38 34.05 -9.68
N LYS A 149 -32.54 34.49 -9.19
CA LYS A 149 -33.00 34.23 -7.82
C LYS A 149 -33.22 32.73 -7.57
N ALA A 150 -33.93 32.04 -8.47
CA ALA A 150 -34.16 30.59 -8.37
C ALA A 150 -32.85 29.79 -8.45
N SER A 151 -31.93 30.17 -9.33
CA SER A 151 -30.60 29.55 -9.47
C SER A 151 -29.74 29.75 -8.22
N LYS A 152 -29.79 30.93 -7.58
CA LYS A 152 -29.14 31.19 -6.30
C LYS A 152 -29.68 30.28 -5.19
N LEU A 153 -31.00 30.21 -5.03
CA LEU A 153 -31.67 29.34 -4.05
C LEU A 153 -31.35 27.85 -4.29
N LEU A 154 -31.36 27.40 -5.55
CA LEU A 154 -31.02 26.03 -5.90
C LEU A 154 -29.56 25.68 -5.54
N ARG A 155 -28.63 26.61 -5.75
CA ARG A 155 -27.22 26.44 -5.36
C ARG A 155 -27.07 26.41 -3.84
N GLU A 156 -27.79 27.25 -3.11
CA GLU A 156 -27.81 27.26 -1.63
C GLU A 156 -28.37 25.94 -1.08
N GLN A 157 -29.50 25.49 -1.60
CA GLN A 157 -30.10 24.20 -1.25
C GLN A 157 -29.15 23.03 -1.55
N SER A 158 -28.51 23.02 -2.73
CA SER A 158 -27.49 22.01 -3.07
C SER A 158 -26.34 22.01 -2.05
N ARG A 159 -25.87 23.20 -1.63
CA ARG A 159 -24.78 23.34 -0.66
C ARG A 159 -25.18 22.80 0.71
N GLN A 160 -26.40 23.06 1.17
CA GLN A 160 -26.93 22.54 2.44
C GLN A 160 -27.07 21.02 2.42
N LEU A 161 -27.62 20.45 1.34
CA LEU A 161 -27.78 19.00 1.21
C LEU A 161 -26.44 18.26 1.11
N LYS A 162 -25.46 18.82 0.39
CA LYS A 162 -24.08 18.31 0.36
C LYS A 162 -23.45 18.34 1.76
N ARG A 163 -23.64 19.44 2.50
CA ARG A 163 -23.16 19.58 3.87
C ARG A 163 -23.78 18.52 4.77
N LYS A 164 -25.10 18.35 4.75
CA LYS A 164 -25.81 17.33 5.54
C LYS A 164 -25.30 15.92 5.23
N SER A 165 -25.23 15.56 3.96
CA SER A 165 -24.72 14.25 3.53
C SER A 165 -23.28 13.98 3.99
N LEU A 166 -22.40 14.99 3.98
CA LEU A 166 -21.03 14.84 4.49
C LEU A 166 -20.99 14.70 6.02
N LEU A 167 -21.88 15.39 6.75
CA LEU A 167 -21.97 15.26 8.21
C LEU A 167 -22.52 13.90 8.62
N ASP A 168 -23.50 13.36 7.90
CA ASP A 168 -24.04 12.03 8.15
C ASP A 168 -22.94 10.96 7.96
N LYS A 169 -22.15 11.07 6.87
CA LYS A 169 -20.98 10.21 6.63
C LYS A 169 -19.90 10.36 7.68
N LEU A 170 -19.70 11.57 8.21
CA LEU A 170 -18.76 11.80 9.30
C LEU A 170 -19.21 11.08 10.57
N ALA A 171 -20.48 11.20 10.95
CA ALA A 171 -21.03 10.51 12.11
C ALA A 171 -20.94 8.98 11.96
N GLU A 172 -21.21 8.46 10.75
CA GLU A 172 -21.02 7.05 10.42
C GLU A 172 -19.54 6.64 10.56
N ALA A 173 -18.61 7.47 10.08
CA ALA A 173 -17.18 7.20 10.18
C ALA A 173 -16.69 7.17 11.63
N GLU A 174 -17.18 8.07 12.47
CA GLU A 174 -16.82 8.10 13.89
C GLU A 174 -17.38 6.88 14.64
N SER A 175 -18.63 6.50 14.37
CA SER A 175 -19.21 5.29 14.94
C SER A 175 -18.44 4.04 14.51
N ALA A 176 -18.08 3.94 13.23
CA ALA A 176 -17.27 2.84 12.70
C ALA A 176 -15.87 2.81 13.31
N ALA A 177 -15.22 3.97 13.45
CA ALA A 177 -13.91 4.08 14.09
C ALA A 177 -13.96 3.65 15.57
N ALA A 178 -14.98 4.06 16.32
CA ALA A 178 -15.17 3.67 17.72
C ALA A 178 -15.38 2.15 17.89
N LYS A 179 -16.07 1.52 16.93
CA LYS A 179 -16.29 0.06 16.89
C LYS A 179 -15.13 -0.74 16.30
N GLY A 180 -14.12 -0.08 15.72
CA GLY A 180 -13.04 -0.75 14.98
C GLY A 180 -13.48 -1.34 13.63
N ASP A 181 -14.62 -0.92 13.07
CA ASP A 181 -15.16 -1.44 11.81
C ASP A 181 -14.44 -0.83 10.58
N GLN A 182 -13.34 -1.48 10.20
CA GLN A 182 -12.53 -1.06 9.05
C GLN A 182 -13.27 -1.17 7.72
N ARG A 183 -14.24 -2.09 7.60
CA ARG A 183 -14.99 -2.31 6.36
C ARG A 183 -15.90 -1.12 6.07
N VAL A 184 -16.62 -0.65 7.08
CA VAL A 184 -17.45 0.55 6.98
C VAL A 184 -16.58 1.78 6.70
N LEU A 185 -15.47 1.95 7.41
CA LEU A 185 -14.53 3.05 7.14
C LEU A 185 -14.02 3.04 5.69
N HIS A 186 -13.64 1.88 5.15
CA HIS A 186 -13.21 1.75 3.76
C HIS A 186 -14.32 2.13 2.76
N LYS A 187 -15.57 1.70 3.01
CA LYS A 187 -16.73 2.10 2.20
C LYS A 187 -16.95 3.61 2.24
N ILE A 188 -16.84 4.23 3.42
CA ILE A 188 -17.01 5.68 3.57
C ILE A 188 -15.92 6.43 2.80
N VAL A 189 -14.65 6.08 2.99
CA VAL A 189 -13.52 6.67 2.25
C VAL A 189 -13.74 6.55 0.74
N ARG A 190 -14.12 5.37 0.25
CA ARG A 190 -14.43 5.15 -1.17
C ARG A 190 -15.60 6.00 -1.66
N SER A 191 -16.61 6.23 -0.83
CA SER A 191 -17.76 7.07 -1.15
C SER A 191 -17.45 8.57 -1.19
N LEU A 192 -16.37 8.99 -0.52
CA LEU A 192 -15.90 10.38 -0.45
C LEU A 192 -14.81 10.65 -1.49
N ALA A 193 -14.12 9.60 -1.94
CA ALA A 193 -13.13 9.66 -2.99
C ALA A 193 -13.77 10.03 -4.34
N PRO A 194 -13.01 10.67 -5.27
CA PRO A 194 -13.48 10.85 -6.64
C PRO A 194 -13.80 9.49 -7.26
N GLY A 195 -14.92 9.41 -8.00
CA GLY A 195 -15.35 8.17 -8.63
C GLY A 195 -14.27 7.64 -9.56
N SER A 196 -13.80 6.41 -9.32
CA SER A 196 -12.96 5.71 -10.29
C SER A 196 -13.79 5.38 -11.54
N CYS A 197 -13.16 5.40 -12.71
CA CYS A 197 -13.82 4.95 -13.94
C CYS A 197 -14.33 3.52 -13.70
N LYS A 198 -15.64 3.29 -13.83
CA LYS A 198 -16.22 1.96 -13.69
C LYS A 198 -15.77 1.13 -14.90
N ILE A 199 -14.72 0.35 -14.71
CA ILE A 199 -14.34 -0.69 -15.68
C ILE A 199 -15.45 -1.74 -15.59
N ILE A 200 -16.24 -1.84 -16.66
CA ILE A 200 -17.23 -2.91 -16.78
C ILE A 200 -16.43 -4.20 -16.99
N SER A 201 -16.41 -5.08 -15.99
CA SER A 201 -15.79 -6.40 -16.14
C SER A 201 -16.55 -7.17 -17.20
N ARG A 202 -15.91 -7.45 -18.33
CA ARG A 202 -16.44 -8.32 -19.39
C ARG A 202 -15.48 -9.47 -19.55
N LEU A 203 -16.01 -10.69 -19.55
CA LEU A 203 -15.20 -11.90 -19.72
C LEU A 203 -14.60 -11.92 -21.12
N ARG A 204 -13.37 -12.43 -21.21
CA ARG A 204 -12.63 -12.55 -22.46
C ARG A 204 -12.23 -14.01 -22.68
N ASP A 205 -12.12 -14.38 -23.95
CA ASP A 205 -11.51 -15.65 -24.33
C ASP A 205 -9.98 -15.62 -24.12
N PRO A 206 -9.29 -16.77 -24.24
CA PRO A 206 -7.83 -16.83 -24.16
C PRO A 206 -7.08 -15.97 -25.20
N GLN A 207 -7.73 -15.59 -26.29
CA GLN A 207 -7.22 -14.72 -27.36
C GLN A 207 -7.44 -13.23 -27.06
N GLY A 208 -8.13 -12.90 -25.95
CA GLY A 208 -8.39 -11.54 -25.50
C GLY A 208 -9.65 -10.89 -26.08
N GLN A 209 -10.45 -11.61 -26.88
CA GLN A 209 -11.72 -11.13 -27.43
C GLN A 209 -12.84 -11.21 -26.38
N LEU A 210 -13.84 -10.34 -26.49
CA LEU A 210 -14.96 -10.29 -25.54
C LEU A 210 -15.92 -11.47 -25.78
N LEU A 211 -16.26 -12.19 -24.72
CA LEU A 211 -17.26 -13.25 -24.80
C LEU A 211 -18.67 -12.67 -24.99
N GLY A 212 -19.45 -13.29 -25.88
CA GLY A 212 -20.89 -13.05 -25.99
C GLY A 212 -21.66 -13.42 -24.73
N LYS A 213 -22.96 -13.11 -24.66
CA LYS A 213 -23.81 -13.37 -23.48
C LYS A 213 -23.80 -14.86 -23.09
N GLU A 214 -24.04 -15.75 -24.04
CA GLU A 214 -24.10 -17.20 -23.81
C GLU A 214 -22.73 -17.79 -23.49
N ALA A 215 -21.70 -17.44 -24.25
CA ALA A 215 -20.33 -17.88 -23.99
C ALA A 215 -19.84 -17.42 -22.60
N SER A 216 -20.20 -16.20 -22.19
CA SER A 216 -19.93 -15.70 -20.84
C SER A 216 -20.65 -16.53 -19.77
N LEU A 217 -21.92 -16.90 -20.01
CA LEU A 217 -22.70 -17.72 -19.09
C LEU A 217 -22.11 -19.13 -18.96
N GLN A 218 -21.70 -19.74 -20.08
CA GLN A 218 -21.04 -21.04 -20.08
C GLN A 218 -19.68 -21.00 -19.36
N ALA A 219 -18.89 -19.94 -19.57
CA ALA A 219 -17.63 -19.76 -18.85
C ALA A 219 -17.84 -19.62 -17.34
N MET A 220 -18.88 -18.89 -16.90
CA MET A 220 -19.24 -18.79 -15.48
C MET A 220 -19.67 -20.14 -14.90
N LEU A 221 -20.44 -20.93 -15.65
CA LEU A 221 -20.88 -22.27 -15.22
C LEU A 221 -19.72 -23.25 -15.14
N ALA A 222 -18.83 -23.26 -16.14
CA ALA A 222 -17.62 -24.09 -16.10
C ALA A 222 -16.79 -23.76 -14.86
N TYR A 223 -16.53 -22.48 -14.60
CA TYR A 223 -15.86 -22.03 -13.39
C TYR A 223 -16.58 -22.46 -12.10
N ALA A 224 -17.92 -22.35 -12.08
CA ALA A 224 -18.74 -22.73 -10.94
C ALA A 224 -18.68 -24.24 -10.68
N LYS A 225 -18.73 -25.07 -11.73
CA LYS A 225 -18.60 -26.51 -11.64
C LYS A 225 -17.22 -26.91 -11.10
N ASP A 226 -16.16 -26.33 -11.65
CA ASP A 226 -14.78 -26.61 -11.23
C ASP A 226 -14.50 -26.19 -9.77
N THR A 227 -15.21 -25.18 -9.26
CA THR A 227 -14.99 -24.64 -7.92
C THR A 227 -15.90 -25.27 -6.87
N PHE A 228 -17.20 -25.25 -7.13
CA PHE A 228 -18.24 -25.59 -6.15
C PHE A 228 -18.77 -27.02 -6.30
N CYS A 229 -18.31 -27.76 -7.31
CA CYS A 229 -18.70 -29.15 -7.59
C CYS A 229 -17.49 -30.09 -7.75
N SER A 230 -16.37 -29.74 -7.10
CA SER A 230 -15.10 -30.46 -7.22
C SER A 230 -15.04 -31.72 -6.36
N MET A 231 -15.92 -31.84 -5.35
CA MET A 231 -16.00 -32.98 -4.45
C MET A 231 -17.44 -33.49 -4.32
N PRO A 232 -17.68 -34.81 -4.26
CA PRO A 232 -19.00 -35.35 -4.06
C PRO A 232 -19.53 -35.01 -2.66
N ASP A 233 -20.83 -34.73 -2.57
CA ASP A 233 -21.56 -34.66 -1.31
C ASP A 233 -21.94 -36.12 -0.96
N VAL A 234 -21.42 -36.67 0.15
CA VAL A 234 -21.47 -38.12 0.43
C VAL A 234 -22.56 -38.49 1.45
N ASP A 235 -23.15 -37.50 2.11
CA ASP A 235 -24.03 -37.77 3.26
C ASP A 235 -25.50 -37.92 2.83
N SER A 236 -26.06 -39.09 3.15
CA SER A 236 -27.50 -39.32 3.09
C SER A 236 -28.16 -38.54 4.21
N ILE A 237 -29.01 -37.57 3.87
CA ILE A 237 -29.65 -36.70 4.85
C ILE A 237 -30.71 -37.49 5.62
N MET A 238 -30.55 -37.59 6.94
CA MET A 238 -31.61 -38.07 7.83
C MET A 238 -32.70 -37.00 7.98
N VAL A 239 -33.93 -37.38 8.35
CA VAL A 239 -35.09 -36.48 8.50
C VAL A 239 -35.19 -35.99 9.94
N LEU A 240 -35.59 -34.73 10.14
CA LEU A 240 -35.61 -34.09 11.47
C LEU A 240 -36.75 -34.77 12.21
N GLN A 241 -36.42 -35.53 13.25
CA GLN A 241 -37.42 -36.30 13.97
C GLN A 241 -38.15 -35.46 15.02
N LYS A 242 -37.61 -34.27 15.37
CA LYS A 242 -38.16 -33.38 16.41
C LYS A 242 -38.02 -31.89 16.03
N ASP A 243 -38.87 -31.07 16.65
CA ASP A 243 -38.84 -29.62 16.50
C ASP A 243 -37.61 -29.00 17.19
N TRP A 244 -37.00 -28.01 16.53
CA TRP A 244 -35.82 -27.29 17.03
C TRP A 244 -36.18 -26.35 18.20
N PRO A 245 -35.64 -26.55 19.42
CA PRO A 245 -36.12 -25.85 20.61
C PRO A 245 -35.50 -24.46 20.84
N HIS A 246 -34.44 -24.09 20.11
CA HIS A 246 -33.70 -22.85 20.38
C HIS A 246 -34.18 -21.65 19.56
N THR A 247 -34.30 -20.49 20.22
CA THR A 247 -34.75 -19.27 19.55
C THR A 247 -33.62 -18.56 18.81
N HIS A 248 -33.93 -17.85 17.71
CA HIS A 248 -32.96 -17.02 16.96
C HIS A 248 -32.18 -16.04 17.87
N GLN A 249 -32.79 -15.57 18.96
CA GLN A 249 -32.16 -14.64 19.90
C GLN A 249 -31.07 -15.31 20.73
N GLU A 250 -31.25 -16.57 21.14
CA GLU A 250 -30.24 -17.35 21.88
C GLU A 250 -29.01 -17.60 21.01
N VAL A 251 -29.23 -18.04 19.77
CA VAL A 251 -28.13 -18.24 18.81
C VAL A 251 -27.40 -16.92 18.59
N GLN A 252 -28.12 -15.84 18.26
CA GLN A 252 -27.49 -14.53 18.03
C GLN A 252 -26.74 -13.98 19.25
N ALA A 253 -27.22 -14.23 20.47
CA ALA A 253 -26.53 -13.82 21.69
C ALA A 253 -25.21 -14.58 21.88
N GLU A 254 -25.16 -15.90 21.60
CA GLU A 254 -23.91 -16.67 21.63
C GLU A 254 -22.94 -16.24 20.53
N LEU A 255 -23.42 -16.00 19.30
CA LEU A 255 -22.58 -15.51 18.20
C LEU A 255 -21.98 -14.12 18.52
N GLN A 256 -22.66 -13.29 19.32
CA GLN A 256 -22.18 -11.96 19.74
C GLN A 256 -21.11 -12.01 20.83
N LYS A 257 -20.98 -13.10 21.59
CA LYS A 257 -19.94 -13.26 22.61
C LYS A 257 -18.54 -13.45 22.02
N LEU A 258 -18.45 -13.79 20.74
CA LEU A 258 -17.19 -13.95 20.00
C LEU A 258 -16.69 -12.58 19.52
N GLY A 259 -16.11 -11.83 20.45
CA GLY A 259 -15.47 -10.53 20.19
C GLY A 259 -14.22 -10.60 19.31
N ALA A 260 -13.76 -9.43 18.85
CA ALA A 260 -12.68 -9.28 17.87
C ALA A 260 -11.29 -9.68 18.43
N ILE A 261 -10.77 -10.83 17.97
CA ILE A 261 -9.49 -11.45 18.37
C ILE A 261 -8.28 -10.90 17.56
N ALA A 262 -8.53 -10.20 16.44
CA ALA A 262 -7.49 -9.76 15.50
C ALA A 262 -6.31 -8.96 16.10
N PRO A 263 -6.48 -8.08 17.11
CA PRO A 263 -5.34 -7.37 17.70
C PRO A 263 -4.42 -8.30 18.50
N VAL A 264 -4.97 -9.32 19.18
CA VAL A 264 -4.17 -10.21 20.05
C VAL A 264 -3.41 -11.27 19.28
N LEU A 265 -3.95 -11.74 18.15
CA LEU A 265 -3.21 -12.63 17.24
C LEU A 265 -1.97 -11.96 16.67
N ASN A 266 -1.99 -10.63 16.54
CA ASN A 266 -0.83 -9.88 16.12
C ASN A 266 0.31 -10.00 17.15
N GLU A 267 0.02 -10.20 18.44
CA GLU A 267 0.99 -10.19 19.54
C GLU A 267 1.69 -11.52 19.77
N ALA A 268 0.95 -12.64 19.70
CA ALA A 268 1.56 -13.97 19.73
C ALA A 268 2.57 -14.14 18.57
N PHE A 269 2.19 -13.64 17.39
CA PHE A 269 3.08 -13.52 16.24
C PHE A 269 4.26 -12.55 16.49
N GLN A 270 4.06 -11.42 17.18
CA GLN A 270 5.13 -10.44 17.45
C GLN A 270 6.24 -11.02 18.34
N GLN A 271 5.88 -11.90 19.27
CA GLN A 271 6.82 -12.53 20.18
C GLN A 271 7.94 -13.26 19.42
N HIS A 272 7.60 -14.01 18.38
CA HIS A 272 8.59 -14.69 17.53
C HIS A 272 9.62 -13.73 16.93
N PHE A 273 9.19 -12.59 16.39
CA PHE A 273 10.12 -11.61 15.81
C PHE A 273 11.01 -10.95 16.86
N LYS A 274 10.51 -10.78 18.09
CA LYS A 274 11.31 -10.30 19.22
C LYS A 274 12.37 -11.34 19.59
N GLU A 275 11.99 -12.60 19.74
CA GLU A 275 12.90 -13.70 20.06
C GLU A 275 13.96 -13.91 18.97
N ALA A 276 13.56 -13.90 17.69
CA ALA A 276 14.48 -13.97 16.56
C ALA A 276 15.48 -12.80 16.58
N ARG A 277 15.01 -11.57 16.86
CA ARG A 277 15.88 -10.40 16.98
C ARG A 277 16.86 -10.52 18.15
N ILE A 278 16.42 -11.04 19.29
CA ILE A 278 17.28 -11.29 20.45
C ILE A 278 18.33 -12.33 20.07
N LEU A 279 17.94 -13.46 19.46
CA LEU A 279 18.83 -14.54 19.04
C LEU A 279 19.89 -14.06 18.02
N LEU A 280 19.48 -13.25 17.04
CA LEU A 280 20.42 -12.67 16.08
C LEU A 280 21.40 -11.70 16.76
N ARG A 281 20.92 -10.90 17.71
CA ARG A 281 21.78 -9.97 18.48
C ARG A 281 22.76 -10.69 19.39
N THR A 282 22.37 -11.79 20.05
CA THR A 282 23.29 -12.53 20.93
C THR A 282 24.45 -13.15 20.16
N ASN A 283 24.29 -13.40 18.86
CA ASN A 283 25.37 -13.89 17.99
C ASN A 283 26.21 -12.77 17.35
N CYS A 284 25.86 -11.49 17.58
CA CYS A 284 26.71 -10.35 17.25
C CYS A 284 27.83 -10.21 18.28
N VAL A 285 28.76 -11.17 18.28
CA VAL A 285 29.94 -11.14 19.15
C VAL A 285 30.91 -10.07 18.62
N ASP A 286 31.15 -9.03 19.42
CA ASP A 286 32.14 -7.99 19.11
C ASP A 286 33.58 -8.48 19.36
N ARG A 287 34.58 -7.69 18.94
CA ARG A 287 36.00 -8.07 19.07
C ARG A 287 36.45 -8.22 20.53
N PHE A 288 35.85 -7.48 21.47
CA PHE A 288 36.17 -7.56 22.89
C PHE A 288 35.60 -8.86 23.47
N GLN A 289 34.36 -9.20 23.13
CA GLN A 289 33.69 -10.43 23.53
C GLN A 289 34.35 -11.69 22.91
N GLN A 290 34.87 -11.59 21.69
CA GLN A 290 35.68 -12.65 21.09
C GLN A 290 36.98 -12.88 21.87
N TYR A 291 37.58 -11.79 22.37
CA TYR A 291 38.77 -11.84 23.22
C TYR A 291 38.46 -12.47 24.60
N GLU A 292 37.26 -12.24 25.13
CA GLU A 292 36.71 -12.93 26.32
C GLU A 292 36.33 -14.40 26.08
N GLY A 293 36.59 -14.96 24.90
CA GLY A 293 36.31 -16.37 24.57
C GLY A 293 34.88 -16.66 24.08
N LYS A 294 34.01 -15.65 23.93
CA LYS A 294 32.68 -15.86 23.34
C LYS A 294 32.81 -16.18 21.85
N ARG A 295 32.19 -17.28 21.40
CA ARG A 295 32.24 -17.75 20.00
C ARG A 295 30.90 -17.53 19.31
N LYS A 296 30.95 -17.19 18.02
CA LYS A 296 29.76 -17.15 17.17
C LYS A 296 29.25 -18.56 16.90
N LEU A 297 27.94 -18.75 16.98
CA LEU A 297 27.26 -19.97 16.61
C LEU A 297 27.33 -20.20 15.08
N ALA A 298 27.36 -21.47 14.68
CA ALA A 298 27.61 -21.87 13.30
C ALA A 298 26.43 -21.58 12.36
N CYS A 299 25.20 -21.67 12.86
CA CYS A 299 23.97 -21.33 12.15
C CYS A 299 22.93 -20.86 13.15
N ILE A 300 22.48 -19.62 13.03
CA ILE A 300 21.35 -19.10 13.80
C ILE A 300 20.42 -18.29 12.90
N GLY A 301 19.19 -18.08 13.35
CA GLY A 301 18.24 -17.30 12.60
C GLY A 301 16.80 -17.62 12.91
N ALA A 302 15.94 -17.36 11.94
CA ALA A 302 14.53 -17.66 12.03
C ALA A 302 13.91 -17.90 10.64
N LEU A 303 12.87 -18.72 10.63
CA LEU A 303 12.07 -19.08 9.47
C LEU A 303 10.60 -18.77 9.77
N SER A 304 9.89 -18.18 8.82
CA SER A 304 8.44 -18.09 8.87
C SER A 304 7.80 -18.43 7.53
N LEU A 305 6.59 -18.96 7.62
CA LEU A 305 5.74 -19.31 6.50
C LEU A 305 4.41 -18.57 6.66
N SER A 306 4.01 -17.85 5.61
CA SER A 306 2.67 -17.28 5.44
C SER A 306 1.98 -18.04 4.31
N LEU A 307 0.94 -18.80 4.64
CA LEU A 307 0.20 -19.61 3.67
C LEU A 307 -0.97 -18.84 3.09
N ASP A 308 -1.13 -18.93 1.76
CA ASP A 308 -2.31 -18.44 1.06
C ASP A 308 -3.08 -19.63 0.49
N LEU A 309 -4.30 -19.85 0.99
CA LEU A 309 -5.20 -20.88 0.49
C LEU A 309 -6.03 -20.34 -0.67
N SER A 310 -6.14 -21.11 -1.75
CA SER A 310 -7.00 -20.76 -2.87
C SER A 310 -8.43 -21.15 -2.55
N LYS A 311 -9.32 -20.16 -2.47
CA LYS A 311 -10.79 -20.36 -2.35
C LYS A 311 -11.17 -21.23 -1.14
N ALA A 312 -10.57 -20.96 0.02
CA ALA A 312 -10.68 -21.77 1.23
C ALA A 312 -12.13 -22.17 1.60
N TYR A 313 -13.03 -21.18 1.70
CA TYR A 313 -14.46 -21.41 1.97
C TYR A 313 -15.14 -22.21 0.86
N ASP A 314 -14.81 -21.93 -0.40
CA ASP A 314 -15.49 -22.56 -1.54
C ASP A 314 -15.06 -24.03 -1.69
N LEU A 315 -13.84 -24.39 -1.29
CA LEU A 315 -13.30 -25.76 -1.36
C LEU A 315 -13.45 -26.55 -0.06
N THR A 316 -14.13 -26.02 0.96
CA THR A 316 -14.29 -26.74 2.24
C THR A 316 -15.06 -28.04 2.06
N SER A 317 -14.54 -29.14 2.60
CA SER A 317 -15.22 -30.44 2.61
C SER A 317 -16.34 -30.44 3.65
N ARG A 318 -17.60 -30.54 3.20
CA ARG A 318 -18.78 -30.58 4.06
C ARG A 318 -18.80 -31.80 5.00
N PRO A 319 -18.49 -33.04 4.53
CA PRO A 319 -18.45 -34.21 5.42
C PRO A 319 -17.45 -34.06 6.58
N ILE A 320 -16.29 -33.45 6.35
CA ILE A 320 -15.32 -33.18 7.43
C ILE A 320 -15.93 -32.26 8.48
N VAL A 321 -16.63 -31.20 8.06
CA VAL A 321 -17.31 -30.28 8.99
C VAL A 321 -18.38 -31.01 9.80
N TYR A 322 -19.26 -31.78 9.14
CA TYR A 322 -20.35 -32.49 9.82
C TYR A 322 -19.85 -33.56 10.78
N GLY A 323 -18.86 -34.35 10.36
CA GLY A 323 -18.21 -35.33 11.24
C GLY A 323 -17.58 -34.66 12.46
N THR A 324 -16.89 -33.53 12.27
CA THR A 324 -16.28 -32.80 13.38
C THR A 324 -17.31 -32.21 14.34
N LEU A 325 -18.44 -31.72 13.84
CA LEU A 325 -19.55 -31.27 14.69
C LEU A 325 -20.07 -32.42 15.57
N ALA A 326 -20.29 -33.59 14.97
CA ALA A 326 -20.76 -34.78 15.68
C ALA A 326 -19.76 -35.26 16.74
N GLU A 327 -18.47 -35.31 16.41
CA GLU A 327 -17.39 -35.67 17.34
C GLU A 327 -17.31 -34.74 18.57
N HIS A 328 -17.72 -33.48 18.41
CA HIS A 328 -17.69 -32.49 19.48
C HIS A 328 -19.05 -32.34 20.20
N GLY A 329 -19.95 -33.32 20.03
CA GLY A 329 -21.20 -33.41 20.77
C GLY A 329 -22.27 -32.41 20.34
N VAL A 330 -22.16 -31.84 19.13
CA VAL A 330 -23.26 -31.05 18.55
C VAL A 330 -24.42 -32.00 18.27
N ASP A 331 -25.62 -31.59 18.69
CA ASP A 331 -26.81 -32.41 18.57
C ASP A 331 -27.09 -32.80 17.10
N PRO A 332 -27.50 -34.06 16.83
CA PRO A 332 -27.81 -34.53 15.48
C PRO A 332 -28.84 -33.68 14.74
N ASP A 333 -29.89 -33.19 15.41
CA ASP A 333 -30.93 -32.36 14.79
C ASP A 333 -30.32 -31.03 14.27
N THR A 334 -29.40 -30.43 15.02
CA THR A 334 -28.62 -29.23 14.64
C THR A 334 -27.81 -29.48 13.38
N ILE A 335 -27.05 -30.57 13.35
CA ILE A 335 -26.18 -30.94 12.23
C ILE A 335 -27.03 -31.13 10.99
N GLN A 336 -28.19 -31.75 11.14
CA GLN A 336 -29.11 -31.98 10.06
C GLN A 336 -29.72 -30.69 9.49
N ILE A 337 -30.06 -29.71 10.34
CA ILE A 337 -30.46 -28.36 9.87
C ILE A 337 -29.32 -27.72 9.07
N ILE A 338 -28.08 -27.84 9.54
CA ILE A 338 -26.91 -27.32 8.84
C ILE A 338 -26.73 -28.03 7.48
N GLN A 339 -26.91 -29.34 7.40
CA GLN A 339 -26.89 -30.10 6.13
C GLN A 339 -27.96 -29.60 5.17
N GLN A 340 -29.19 -29.36 5.66
CA GLN A 340 -30.30 -28.84 4.85
C GLN A 340 -30.00 -27.46 4.24
N LEU A 341 -29.21 -26.61 4.92
CA LEU A 341 -28.77 -25.31 4.38
C LEU A 341 -27.84 -25.45 3.17
N HIS A 342 -27.14 -26.58 3.04
CA HIS A 342 -26.20 -26.86 1.96
C HIS A 342 -26.84 -27.72 0.85
N LEU A 343 -27.82 -28.56 1.19
CA LEU A 343 -28.54 -29.41 0.24
C LEU A 343 -29.21 -28.59 -0.88
N ASP A 344 -28.91 -28.95 -2.12
CA ASP A 344 -29.38 -28.29 -3.34
C ASP A 344 -29.11 -26.78 -3.39
N ALA A 345 -28.14 -26.28 -2.63
CA ALA A 345 -27.77 -24.87 -2.68
C ALA A 345 -27.21 -24.54 -4.06
N GLN A 346 -27.87 -23.62 -4.79
CA GLN A 346 -27.49 -23.23 -6.16
C GLN A 346 -26.92 -21.82 -6.25
N TYR A 347 -25.88 -21.65 -7.08
CA TYR A 347 -25.50 -20.34 -7.63
C TYR A 347 -26.25 -20.10 -8.93
N VAL A 348 -26.97 -18.97 -9.01
CA VAL A 348 -27.71 -18.56 -10.20
C VAL A 348 -26.97 -17.42 -10.90
N PHE A 349 -26.54 -17.67 -12.12
CA PHE A 349 -25.80 -16.72 -12.96
C PHE A 349 -26.73 -16.12 -14.01
N ARG A 350 -26.63 -14.80 -14.22
CA ARG A 350 -27.41 -14.07 -15.24
C ARG A 350 -26.48 -13.32 -16.19
N ALA A 351 -26.68 -13.50 -17.49
CA ALA A 351 -25.96 -12.80 -18.56
C ALA A 351 -26.96 -12.20 -19.56
N GLY A 352 -27.29 -10.92 -19.40
CA GLY A 352 -28.42 -10.32 -20.09
C GLY A 352 -29.74 -10.92 -19.60
N ASP A 353 -30.52 -11.49 -20.52
CA ASP A 353 -31.82 -12.09 -20.24
C ASP A 353 -31.73 -13.59 -19.93
N SER A 354 -30.59 -14.20 -20.22
CA SER A 354 -30.33 -15.62 -19.96
C SER A 354 -29.90 -15.85 -18.52
N THR A 355 -30.49 -16.86 -17.87
CA THR A 355 -30.18 -17.26 -16.49
C THR A 355 -29.92 -18.76 -16.45
N LYS A 356 -28.89 -19.20 -15.72
CA LYS A 356 -28.59 -20.62 -15.47
C LYS A 356 -28.14 -20.84 -14.02
N GLY A 357 -28.51 -21.98 -13.44
CA GLY A 357 -28.14 -22.37 -12.08
C GLY A 357 -27.06 -23.47 -12.06
N GLN A 358 -26.28 -23.51 -10.98
CA GLN A 358 -25.34 -24.60 -10.67
C GLN A 358 -25.49 -24.98 -9.19
N THR A 359 -25.92 -26.21 -8.93
CA THR A 359 -25.95 -26.79 -7.57
C THR A 359 -24.54 -27.00 -7.06
N THR A 360 -24.30 -26.73 -5.78
CA THR A 360 -23.01 -26.85 -5.10
C THR A 360 -22.94 -28.14 -4.29
N THR A 361 -21.84 -28.89 -4.42
CA THR A 361 -21.60 -30.14 -3.67
C THR A 361 -20.49 -29.99 -2.63
N ASN A 362 -19.74 -28.88 -2.67
CA ASN A 362 -18.74 -28.54 -1.67
C ASN A 362 -18.79 -27.06 -1.28
N GLY A 363 -18.02 -26.73 -0.26
CA GLY A 363 -17.83 -25.37 0.22
C GLY A 363 -18.92 -24.87 1.16
N LEU A 364 -18.57 -23.79 1.84
CA LEU A 364 -19.40 -23.02 2.75
C LEU A 364 -19.88 -21.73 2.07
N LYS A 365 -21.16 -21.40 2.23
CA LYS A 365 -21.76 -20.22 1.58
C LYS A 365 -21.19 -18.92 2.15
N GLN A 366 -20.33 -18.24 1.39
CA GLN A 366 -19.79 -16.94 1.78
C GLN A 366 -20.91 -15.90 1.98
N GLY A 367 -20.86 -15.19 3.11
CA GLY A 367 -21.91 -14.24 3.52
C GLY A 367 -23.07 -14.88 4.31
N CYS A 368 -23.09 -16.21 4.46
CA CYS A 368 -23.93 -16.88 5.44
C CYS A 368 -23.41 -16.60 6.86
N CYS A 369 -24.31 -16.33 7.81
CA CYS A 369 -23.95 -16.00 9.19
C CYS A 369 -23.26 -17.15 9.93
N ILE A 370 -23.59 -18.41 9.61
CA ILE A 370 -23.01 -19.58 10.27
C ILE A 370 -21.72 -20.09 9.60
N ALA A 371 -21.42 -19.68 8.36
CA ALA A 371 -20.25 -20.18 7.63
C ALA A 371 -18.91 -19.97 8.38
N PRO A 372 -18.65 -18.81 9.04
CA PRO A 372 -17.44 -18.65 9.85
C PRO A 372 -17.33 -19.65 11.01
N PHE A 373 -18.45 -20.10 11.57
CA PHE A 373 -18.48 -21.08 12.65
C PHE A 373 -18.15 -22.47 12.14
N LEU A 374 -18.75 -22.85 11.02
CA LEU A 374 -18.46 -24.11 10.33
C LEU A 374 -16.97 -24.17 9.92
N TRP A 375 -16.41 -23.04 9.49
CA TRP A 375 -14.98 -22.93 9.24
C TRP A 375 -14.11 -23.14 10.49
N SER A 376 -14.56 -22.68 11.67
CA SER A 376 -13.85 -22.95 12.92
C SER A 376 -13.83 -24.45 13.23
N PHE A 377 -14.94 -25.18 13.05
CA PHE A 377 -14.94 -26.64 13.23
C PHE A 377 -14.07 -27.35 12.21
N TYR A 378 -14.05 -26.89 10.96
CA TYR A 378 -13.12 -27.39 9.96
C TYR A 378 -11.65 -27.20 10.40
N THR A 379 -11.32 -26.03 10.95
CA THR A 379 -10.00 -25.73 11.51
C THR A 379 -9.69 -26.62 12.71
N VAL A 380 -10.67 -26.93 13.58
CA VAL A 380 -10.48 -27.87 14.70
C VAL A 380 -10.11 -29.26 14.19
N ALA A 381 -10.79 -29.75 13.16
CA ALA A 381 -10.47 -31.02 12.51
C ALA A 381 -9.03 -31.05 11.97
N LEU A 382 -8.62 -29.95 11.29
CA LEU A 382 -7.26 -29.77 10.79
C LEU A 382 -6.25 -29.82 11.94
N MET A 383 -6.53 -29.13 13.05
CA MET A 383 -5.67 -29.11 14.24
C MET A 383 -5.60 -30.48 14.92
N HIS A 384 -6.69 -31.25 14.92
CA HIS A 384 -6.71 -32.62 15.41
C HIS A 384 -5.82 -33.56 14.59
N ALA A 385 -5.87 -33.46 13.26
CA ALA A 385 -5.00 -34.24 12.39
C ALA A 385 -3.51 -33.86 12.53
N LEU A 386 -3.24 -32.58 12.84
CA LEU A 386 -1.89 -32.09 13.05
C LEU A 386 -1.32 -32.43 14.45
N ARG A 387 -2.15 -32.82 15.43
CA ARG A 387 -1.84 -32.96 16.89
C ARG A 387 -0.37 -33.31 17.19
N ASN A 388 0.42 -32.29 17.49
CA ASN A 388 1.83 -32.42 17.83
C ASN A 388 2.27 -31.29 18.77
N LYS A 389 3.17 -31.57 19.72
CA LYS A 389 3.53 -30.61 20.79
C LYS A 389 4.17 -29.34 20.26
N TRP A 390 4.87 -29.40 19.13
CA TRP A 390 5.55 -28.24 18.53
C TRP A 390 4.58 -27.20 17.95
N LEU A 391 3.37 -27.61 17.52
CA LEU A 391 2.40 -26.71 16.90
C LEU A 391 1.93 -25.58 17.81
N GLN A 392 1.81 -25.87 19.11
CA GLN A 392 1.40 -24.87 20.12
C GLN A 392 2.33 -23.66 20.17
N ARG A 393 3.58 -23.79 19.69
CA ARG A 393 4.58 -22.74 19.68
C ARG A 393 4.81 -22.10 18.31
N THR A 394 4.29 -22.72 17.24
CA THR A 394 4.70 -22.43 15.87
C THR A 394 3.55 -21.94 15.00
N LEU A 395 2.33 -22.41 15.22
CA LEU A 395 1.19 -22.17 14.32
C LEU A 395 0.24 -21.11 14.91
N VAL A 396 -0.01 -20.05 14.14
CA VAL A 396 -1.00 -19.01 14.41
C VAL A 396 -2.01 -19.02 13.27
N LEU A 397 -3.29 -19.16 13.60
CA LEU A 397 -4.39 -19.22 12.64
C LEU A 397 -5.33 -18.03 12.81
N PHE A 398 -5.73 -17.43 11.71
CA PHE A 398 -6.84 -16.47 11.68
C PHE A 398 -7.73 -16.75 10.48
N ALA A 399 -8.91 -17.33 10.72
CA ALA A 399 -9.77 -17.83 9.65
C ALA A 399 -8.97 -18.75 8.70
N ASP A 400 -8.80 -18.38 7.44
CA ASP A 400 -8.03 -19.11 6.43
C ASP A 400 -6.55 -18.70 6.33
N ASP A 401 -6.14 -17.62 7.00
CA ASP A 401 -4.75 -17.19 7.07
C ASP A 401 -3.97 -18.08 8.07
N HIS A 402 -2.97 -18.81 7.56
CA HIS A 402 -2.10 -19.66 8.40
C HIS A 402 -0.69 -19.09 8.44
N TRP A 403 -0.18 -18.87 9.65
CA TRP A 403 1.17 -18.40 9.89
C TRP A 403 1.96 -19.42 10.71
N CYS A 404 3.09 -19.89 10.20
CA CYS A 404 4.00 -20.77 10.93
C CYS A 404 5.35 -20.10 11.17
N HIS A 405 6.00 -20.38 12.30
CA HIS A 405 7.33 -19.83 12.59
C HIS A 405 8.24 -20.72 13.45
N TRP A 406 9.55 -20.63 13.17
CA TRP A 406 10.58 -21.42 13.82
C TRP A 406 11.83 -20.57 14.12
N LEU A 407 12.41 -20.76 15.29
CA LEU A 407 13.73 -20.24 15.65
C LEU A 407 14.79 -21.27 15.30
N ILE A 408 15.88 -20.82 14.68
CA ILE A 408 16.98 -21.67 14.23
C ILE A 408 18.19 -21.33 15.10
N ARG A 409 18.67 -22.27 15.92
CA ARG A 409 19.89 -22.14 16.74
C ARG A 409 21.03 -23.02 16.23
N CYS A 410 20.69 -24.01 15.40
CA CYS A 410 21.64 -24.90 14.75
C CYS A 410 21.07 -25.42 13.41
N ARG A 411 21.88 -26.20 12.68
CA ARG A 411 21.45 -26.83 11.41
C ARG A 411 20.34 -27.87 11.60
N GLN A 412 20.29 -28.54 12.75
CA GLN A 412 19.22 -29.50 13.06
C GLN A 412 17.86 -28.80 13.15
N ASP A 413 17.78 -27.65 13.84
CA ASP A 413 16.54 -26.88 13.94
C ASP A 413 15.99 -26.48 12.57
N TRP A 414 16.88 -26.21 11.60
CA TRP A 414 16.47 -25.94 10.21
C TRP A 414 15.84 -27.17 9.56
N GLN A 415 16.48 -28.33 9.68
CA GLN A 415 15.96 -29.58 9.12
C GLN A 415 14.60 -29.94 9.73
N ASP A 416 14.48 -29.79 11.05
CA ASP A 416 13.22 -30.01 11.78
C ASP A 416 12.14 -29.02 11.33
N ALA A 417 12.48 -27.74 11.14
CA ALA A 417 11.55 -26.72 10.67
C ALA A 417 11.04 -27.02 9.25
N ILE A 418 11.91 -27.48 8.34
CA ILE A 418 11.50 -27.88 6.99
C ILE A 418 10.61 -29.12 7.03
N ALA A 419 10.95 -30.13 7.84
CA ALA A 419 10.13 -31.33 7.99
C ALA A 419 8.72 -30.98 8.53
N GLN A 420 8.66 -30.17 9.59
CA GLN A 420 7.40 -29.70 10.18
C GLN A 420 6.57 -28.87 9.20
N LEU A 421 7.23 -28.00 8.41
CA LEU A 421 6.59 -27.23 7.36
C LEU A 421 5.93 -28.14 6.31
N VAL A 422 6.63 -29.18 5.86
CA VAL A 422 6.08 -30.16 4.90
C VAL A 422 4.87 -30.86 5.49
N VAL A 423 4.90 -31.25 6.77
CA VAL A 423 3.74 -31.85 7.45
C VAL A 423 2.51 -30.93 7.40
N VAL A 424 2.68 -29.62 7.62
CA VAL A 424 1.56 -28.65 7.51
C VAL A 424 0.99 -28.61 6.10
N LEU A 425 1.87 -28.52 5.08
CA LEU A 425 1.45 -28.49 3.68
C LEU A 425 0.72 -29.76 3.27
N GLU A 426 1.26 -30.93 3.60
CA GLU A 426 0.66 -32.22 3.25
C GLU A 426 -0.67 -32.44 3.94
N THR A 427 -0.79 -32.01 5.20
CA THR A 427 -2.04 -32.11 5.95
C THR A 427 -3.13 -31.23 5.32
N LEU A 428 -2.81 -29.99 4.93
CA LEU A 428 -3.76 -29.13 4.21
C LEU A 428 -4.25 -29.77 2.90
N VAL A 429 -3.34 -30.37 2.13
CA VAL A 429 -3.72 -31.07 0.88
C VAL A 429 -4.56 -32.33 1.18
N SER A 430 -4.28 -33.05 2.28
CA SER A 430 -5.11 -34.17 2.76
C SER A 430 -6.53 -33.74 3.13
N PHE A 431 -6.65 -32.55 3.69
CA PHE A 431 -7.91 -31.89 3.99
C PHE A 431 -8.58 -31.28 2.75
N LYS A 432 -8.09 -31.57 1.54
CA LYS A 432 -8.65 -31.08 0.26
C LYS A 432 -8.53 -29.56 0.06
N MET A 433 -7.64 -28.89 0.80
CA MET A 433 -7.31 -27.49 0.56
C MET A 433 -6.32 -27.35 -0.61
N SER A 434 -6.51 -26.31 -1.40
CA SER A 434 -5.61 -25.95 -2.50
C SER A 434 -4.68 -24.82 -2.07
N ILE A 435 -3.37 -25.09 -2.01
CA ILE A 435 -2.36 -24.10 -1.60
C ILE A 435 -1.94 -23.25 -2.80
N ASN A 436 -1.90 -21.92 -2.65
CA ASN A 436 -1.38 -21.01 -3.67
C ASN A 436 0.12 -20.75 -3.46
N TYR A 437 0.97 -21.66 -3.93
CA TYR A 437 2.44 -21.54 -3.74
C TYR A 437 3.05 -20.23 -4.26
N ARG A 438 2.41 -19.54 -5.22
CA ARG A 438 2.88 -18.24 -5.72
C ARG A 438 2.61 -17.09 -4.75
N LYS A 439 1.51 -17.16 -4.02
CA LYS A 439 1.12 -16.14 -3.04
C LYS A 439 1.68 -16.43 -1.65
N THR A 440 1.73 -17.70 -1.27
CA THR A 440 2.46 -18.21 -0.11
C THR A 440 3.88 -17.63 -0.07
N ALA A 441 4.34 -17.26 1.11
CA ALA A 441 5.62 -16.58 1.29
C ALA A 441 6.44 -17.23 2.40
N ILE A 442 7.74 -17.37 2.14
CA ILE A 442 8.73 -17.68 3.18
C ILE A 442 9.47 -16.39 3.53
N LEU A 443 9.59 -16.12 4.83
CA LEU A 443 10.57 -15.18 5.35
C LEU A 443 11.68 -15.99 6.01
N VAL A 444 12.92 -15.70 5.67
CA VAL A 444 14.07 -16.37 6.30
C VAL A 444 15.18 -15.38 6.56
N ARG A 445 15.80 -15.48 7.73
CA ARG A 445 17.07 -14.82 8.01
C ARG A 445 17.96 -15.81 8.73
N LEU A 446 19.07 -16.20 8.10
CA LEU A 446 20.10 -17.05 8.67
C LEU A 446 21.43 -16.31 8.71
N GLU A 447 22.16 -16.48 9.81
CA GLU A 447 23.50 -15.95 10.04
C GLU A 447 24.42 -17.06 10.57
N GLY A 448 25.72 -16.95 10.29
CA GLY A 448 26.72 -17.94 10.68
C GLY A 448 27.42 -18.61 9.49
N LYS A 449 28.48 -19.37 9.78
CA LYS A 449 29.33 -20.00 8.76
C LYS A 449 28.58 -21.00 7.88
N GLN A 450 27.56 -21.68 8.43
CA GLN A 450 26.78 -22.69 7.70
C GLN A 450 25.56 -22.11 6.96
N ALA A 451 25.20 -20.84 7.18
CA ALA A 451 23.99 -20.24 6.62
C ALA A 451 23.97 -20.26 5.08
N LYS A 452 25.10 -19.93 4.43
CA LYS A 452 25.20 -19.95 2.95
C LYS A 452 25.02 -21.36 2.38
N ALA A 453 25.62 -22.36 3.03
CA ALA A 453 25.52 -23.75 2.60
C ALA A 453 24.07 -24.27 2.70
N ILE A 454 23.40 -24.00 3.82
CA ILE A 454 21.98 -24.33 4.02
C ILE A 454 21.11 -23.66 2.95
N MET A 455 21.33 -22.36 2.70
CA MET A 455 20.56 -21.65 1.68
C MET A 455 20.81 -22.22 0.27
N TYR A 456 22.01 -22.70 -0.06
CA TYR A 456 22.29 -23.31 -1.36
C TYR A 456 21.59 -24.67 -1.52
N GLU A 457 21.57 -25.48 -0.46
CA GLU A 457 20.99 -26.82 -0.45
C GLU A 457 19.46 -26.82 -0.60
N TYR A 458 18.76 -25.89 0.07
CA TYR A 458 17.29 -25.89 0.13
C TYR A 458 16.61 -24.89 -0.81
N THR A 459 17.37 -24.13 -1.63
CA THR A 459 16.77 -23.09 -2.48
C THR A 459 17.18 -23.16 -3.94
N ARG A 460 16.27 -22.72 -4.81
CA ARG A 460 16.50 -22.59 -6.25
C ARG A 460 16.18 -21.17 -6.72
N LEU A 461 16.92 -20.68 -7.70
CA LEU A 461 16.67 -19.39 -8.32
C LEU A 461 15.73 -19.55 -9.52
N LYS A 462 14.61 -18.82 -9.53
CA LYS A 462 13.66 -18.81 -10.63
C LYS A 462 13.23 -17.38 -10.93
N ASN A 463 13.43 -16.92 -12.16
CA ASN A 463 13.16 -15.54 -12.60
C ASN A 463 13.81 -14.47 -11.68
N GLY A 464 15.04 -14.70 -11.23
CA GLY A 464 15.75 -13.79 -10.34
C GLY A 464 15.27 -13.80 -8.88
N VAL A 465 14.25 -14.58 -8.53
CA VAL A 465 13.74 -14.72 -7.16
C VAL A 465 14.15 -16.08 -6.60
N ARG A 466 14.65 -16.08 -5.36
CA ARG A 466 15.03 -17.30 -4.65
C ARG A 466 13.79 -17.97 -4.06
N HIS A 467 13.65 -19.27 -4.27
CA HIS A 467 12.52 -20.06 -3.80
C HIS A 467 13.02 -21.18 -2.90
N LEU A 468 12.30 -21.42 -1.80
CA LEU A 468 12.46 -22.62 -0.99
C LEU A 468 11.87 -23.81 -1.76
N VAL A 469 12.65 -24.88 -1.86
CA VAL A 469 12.24 -26.13 -2.50
C VAL A 469 11.67 -27.05 -1.43
N VAL A 470 10.44 -27.51 -1.61
CA VAL A 470 9.79 -28.47 -0.72
C VAL A 470 9.12 -29.57 -1.53
N THR A 471 9.13 -30.79 -1.02
CA THR A 471 8.41 -31.90 -1.65
C THR A 471 7.12 -32.15 -0.89
N VAL A 472 5.97 -32.00 -1.57
CA VAL A 472 4.64 -32.20 -0.99
C VAL A 472 3.97 -33.32 -1.78
N ARG A 473 3.65 -34.46 -1.11
CA ARG A 473 3.07 -35.64 -1.77
C ARG A 473 3.85 -36.12 -3.00
N GLY A 474 5.17 -36.13 -2.91
CA GLY A 474 6.08 -36.55 -3.98
C GLY A 474 6.23 -35.56 -5.14
N ARG A 475 5.62 -34.37 -5.08
CA ARG A 475 5.80 -33.30 -6.06
C ARG A 475 6.68 -32.19 -5.50
N GLU A 476 7.64 -31.75 -6.30
CA GLU A 476 8.49 -30.62 -5.94
C GLU A 476 7.75 -29.30 -6.17
N GLU A 477 7.57 -28.53 -5.10
CA GLU A 477 6.91 -27.24 -5.08
C GLU A 477 7.88 -26.12 -4.69
N LEU A 478 7.73 -24.95 -5.32
CA LEU A 478 8.63 -23.81 -5.14
C LEU A 478 7.90 -22.65 -4.45
N ILE A 479 8.34 -22.31 -3.24
CA ILE A 479 7.75 -21.22 -2.44
C ILE A 479 8.68 -20.01 -2.45
N PRO A 480 8.22 -18.81 -2.87
CA PRO A 480 9.09 -17.65 -2.96
C PRO A 480 9.56 -17.18 -1.58
N ILE A 481 10.86 -16.96 -1.45
CA ILE A 481 11.47 -16.32 -0.28
C ILE A 481 11.39 -14.81 -0.48
N LYS A 482 10.77 -14.12 0.47
CA LYS A 482 10.58 -12.67 0.46
C LYS A 482 11.36 -12.05 1.62
N GLU A 483 11.83 -10.82 1.43
CA GLU A 483 12.44 -10.04 2.51
C GLU A 483 11.37 -9.50 3.49
N GLU A 484 10.20 -9.16 2.92
CA GLU A 484 9.07 -8.59 3.65
C GLU A 484 7.74 -9.11 3.08
N HIS A 485 6.74 -9.23 3.94
CA HIS A 485 5.40 -9.69 3.58
C HIS A 485 4.33 -8.86 4.31
N GLU A 486 3.10 -8.83 3.81
CA GLU A 486 1.97 -8.20 4.50
C GLU A 486 1.10 -9.31 5.09
N TYR A 487 0.83 -9.24 6.39
CA TYR A 487 -0.01 -10.20 7.12
C TYR A 487 -0.94 -9.42 8.04
N LEU A 488 -2.26 -9.65 7.92
CA LEU A 488 -3.30 -8.93 8.67
C LEU A 488 -3.09 -7.40 8.69
N GLY A 489 -2.72 -6.81 7.53
CA GLY A 489 -2.48 -5.36 7.39
C GLY A 489 -1.20 -4.82 8.05
N THR A 490 -0.36 -5.71 8.58
CA THR A 490 0.94 -5.42 9.20
C THR A 490 2.06 -5.83 8.25
N LYS A 491 3.12 -5.03 8.15
CA LYS A 491 4.31 -5.40 7.37
C LYS A 491 5.27 -6.19 8.26
N VAL A 492 5.61 -7.39 7.81
CA VAL A 492 6.37 -8.38 8.58
C VAL A 492 7.69 -8.69 7.89
N THR A 493 8.77 -8.69 8.67
CA THR A 493 10.15 -8.88 8.17
C THR A 493 11.12 -9.10 9.33
N TYR A 494 12.22 -9.80 9.07
CA TYR A 494 13.34 -9.95 10.00
C TYR A 494 14.34 -8.78 9.95
N HIS A 495 14.11 -7.76 9.11
CA HIS A 495 14.99 -6.60 8.93
C HIS A 495 14.24 -5.29 9.18
N HIS A 496 14.70 -4.46 10.13
CA HIS A 496 14.13 -3.13 10.43
C HIS A 496 12.60 -3.13 10.58
N ARG A 497 12.04 -4.16 11.22
CA ARG A 497 10.61 -4.46 11.28
C ARG A 497 9.73 -3.26 11.68
N LEU A 498 10.12 -2.55 12.74
CA LEU A 498 9.37 -1.41 13.27
C LEU A 498 9.25 -0.29 12.22
N ASP A 499 10.36 0.05 11.56
CA ASP A 499 10.40 1.14 10.58
C ASP A 499 9.70 0.76 9.26
N ARG A 500 9.81 -0.51 8.84
CA ARG A 500 9.11 -1.06 7.66
C ARG A 500 7.59 -1.07 7.88
N ASN A 501 7.13 -1.54 9.04
CA ASN A 501 5.71 -1.50 9.39
C ASN A 501 5.19 -0.06 9.50
N LEU A 502 5.92 0.81 10.19
CA LEU A 502 5.57 2.22 10.28
C LEU A 502 5.42 2.85 8.89
N SER A 503 6.39 2.63 8.00
CA SER A 503 6.35 3.19 6.65
C SER A 503 5.16 2.67 5.85
N HIS A 504 4.84 1.38 5.96
CA HIS A 504 3.64 0.79 5.36
C HIS A 504 2.35 1.45 5.87
N ARG A 505 2.21 1.62 7.19
CA ARG A 505 1.02 2.24 7.78
C ARG A 505 0.89 3.72 7.44
N MET A 506 2.01 4.45 7.41
CA MET A 506 2.05 5.83 6.96
C MET A 506 1.62 5.96 5.49
N GLN A 507 2.07 5.06 4.61
CA GLN A 507 1.65 5.03 3.20
C GLN A 507 0.15 4.73 3.07
N ALA A 508 -0.37 3.77 3.83
CA ALA A 508 -1.80 3.44 3.82
C ALA A 508 -2.66 4.63 4.28
N GLY A 509 -2.24 5.33 5.35
CA GLY A 509 -2.88 6.56 5.78
C GLY A 509 -2.77 7.70 4.77
N GLN A 510 -1.59 7.86 4.15
CA GLN A 510 -1.36 8.85 3.10
C GLN A 510 -2.27 8.60 1.89
N ALA A 511 -2.42 7.35 1.45
CA ALA A 511 -3.32 6.99 0.36
C ALA A 511 -4.77 7.39 0.67
N LYS A 512 -5.24 7.13 1.91
CA LYS A 512 -6.56 7.58 2.35
C LYS A 512 -6.67 9.11 2.39
N TYR A 513 -5.65 9.79 2.92
CA TYR A 513 -5.60 11.26 2.92
C TYR A 513 -5.74 11.82 1.50
N GLN A 514 -5.01 11.28 0.52
CA GLN A 514 -5.11 11.71 -0.87
C GLN A 514 -6.50 11.41 -1.47
N ALA A 515 -7.06 10.24 -1.20
CA ALA A 515 -8.39 9.85 -1.66
C ALA A 515 -9.47 10.84 -1.20
N ILE A 516 -9.41 11.30 0.06
CA ILE A 516 -10.35 12.26 0.64
C ILE A 516 -9.76 13.67 0.79
N ARG A 517 -8.75 14.03 -0.01
CA ARG A 517 -8.10 15.35 0.06
C ARG A 517 -9.07 16.51 -0.20
N LYS A 518 -10.01 16.33 -1.13
CA LYS A 518 -11.02 17.35 -1.48
C LYS A 518 -11.89 17.73 -0.27
N PRO A 519 -12.55 16.79 0.45
CA PRO A 519 -13.32 17.14 1.65
C PRO A 519 -12.46 17.60 2.83
N LEU A 520 -11.19 17.16 2.93
CA LEU A 520 -10.28 17.60 4.02
C LEU A 520 -9.75 19.03 3.83
N ASN A 521 -9.39 19.43 2.60
CA ASN A 521 -8.70 20.70 2.36
C ASN A 521 -9.57 21.74 1.63
N GLY A 522 -10.69 21.33 1.03
CA GLY A 522 -11.56 22.17 0.21
C GLY A 522 -12.21 23.34 0.96
N HIS A 523 -12.83 24.29 0.25
CA HIS A 523 -13.44 25.49 0.86
C HIS A 523 -14.94 25.36 1.15
N HIS A 524 -15.58 24.26 0.75
CA HIS A 524 -17.03 24.20 0.66
C HIS A 524 -17.58 23.02 1.46
N HIS A 525 -18.61 23.28 2.26
CA HIS A 525 -19.47 22.34 3.01
C HIS A 525 -19.03 21.91 4.42
N LEU A 526 -17.74 21.70 4.71
CA LEU A 526 -17.28 21.30 6.06
C LEU A 526 -16.52 22.43 6.77
N SER A 527 -16.81 22.64 8.05
CA SER A 527 -16.00 23.52 8.91
C SER A 527 -14.67 22.86 9.27
N MET A 528 -13.76 23.67 9.80
CA MET A 528 -12.44 23.22 10.26
C MET A 528 -12.50 22.01 11.19
N ARG A 529 -13.29 22.12 12.26
CA ARG A 529 -13.48 21.04 13.24
C ARG A 529 -14.05 19.75 12.64
N HIS A 530 -14.93 19.84 11.63
CA HIS A 530 -15.46 18.65 10.96
C HIS A 530 -14.38 17.93 10.12
N ARG A 531 -13.44 18.68 9.52
CA ARG A 531 -12.34 18.10 8.73
C ARG A 531 -11.35 17.36 9.61
N GLU A 532 -11.02 17.93 10.77
CA GLU A 532 -10.16 17.28 11.77
C GLU A 532 -10.78 15.98 12.28
N ARG A 533 -12.08 15.99 12.62
CA ARG A 533 -12.82 14.78 13.00
C ARG A 533 -12.84 13.73 11.90
N LEU A 534 -13.08 14.14 10.65
CA LEU A 534 -13.04 13.24 9.49
C LEU A 534 -11.65 12.64 9.29
N TRP A 535 -10.60 13.45 9.43
CA TRP A 535 -9.21 13.01 9.38
C TRP A 535 -8.91 11.99 10.48
N ARG A 536 -9.35 12.27 11.72
CA ARG A 536 -9.19 11.37 12.86
C ARG A 536 -9.87 10.01 12.61
N ALA A 537 -11.12 10.01 12.12
CA ALA A 537 -11.87 8.79 11.89
C ALA A 537 -11.33 7.94 10.73
N CYS A 538 -10.90 8.57 9.62
CA CYS A 538 -10.58 7.85 8.38
C CYS A 538 -9.08 7.67 8.10
N VAL A 539 -8.27 8.71 8.36
CA VAL A 539 -6.84 8.74 8.01
C VAL A 539 -6.01 8.26 9.20
N SER A 540 -6.21 8.89 10.36
CA SER A 540 -5.46 8.58 11.58
C SER A 540 -5.62 7.10 11.97
N THR A 541 -6.85 6.58 12.06
CA THR A 541 -7.11 5.14 12.32
C THR A 541 -6.31 4.19 11.42
N SER A 542 -5.98 4.60 10.20
CA SER A 542 -5.20 3.80 9.26
C SER A 542 -3.69 4.00 9.41
N MET A 543 -3.23 5.18 9.83
CA MET A 543 -1.83 5.42 10.18
C MET A 543 -1.44 4.69 11.47
N PHE A 544 -2.33 4.67 12.46
CA PHE A 544 -2.06 4.08 13.77
C PHE A 544 -2.34 2.57 13.85
N TYR A 545 -3.06 2.00 12.88
CA TYR A 545 -3.35 0.57 12.86
C TYR A 545 -2.06 -0.27 13.00
N SER A 546 -2.10 -1.31 13.84
CA SER A 546 -0.97 -2.20 14.21
C SER A 546 0.21 -1.57 14.97
N LEU A 547 0.37 -0.24 14.98
CA LEU A 547 1.57 0.39 15.55
C LEU A 547 1.69 0.22 17.07
N SER A 548 0.57 0.24 17.79
CA SER A 548 0.57 0.00 19.24
C SER A 548 1.00 -1.43 19.60
N ALA A 549 0.67 -2.42 18.76
CA ALA A 549 1.04 -3.82 18.97
C ALA A 549 2.45 -4.13 18.45
N VAL A 550 2.89 -3.50 17.36
CA VAL A 550 4.20 -3.73 16.75
C VAL A 550 5.32 -2.97 17.47
N GLY A 551 5.02 -1.76 17.93
CA GLY A 551 6.00 -0.79 18.44
C GLY A 551 6.54 0.16 17.38
N VAL A 552 7.22 1.20 17.83
CA VAL A 552 7.88 2.21 16.99
C VAL A 552 9.28 2.50 17.53
N THR A 553 10.18 2.95 16.66
CA THR A 553 11.48 3.51 17.05
C THR A 553 11.31 4.99 17.40
N GLN A 554 12.26 5.59 18.15
CA GLN A 554 12.24 7.04 18.42
C GLN A 554 12.20 7.86 17.12
N HIS A 555 13.10 7.54 16.18
CA HIS A 555 13.12 8.19 14.86
C HIS A 555 11.81 7.97 14.08
N GLY A 556 11.24 6.77 14.18
CA GLY A 556 9.95 6.45 13.58
C GLY A 556 8.81 7.29 14.18
N LEU A 557 8.80 7.46 15.49
CA LEU A 557 7.83 8.29 16.20
C LEU A 557 7.92 9.75 15.73
N ASP A 558 9.12 10.31 15.59
CA ASP A 558 9.32 11.66 15.04
C ASP A 558 8.80 11.79 13.61
N LYS A 559 9.06 10.77 12.77
CA LYS A 559 8.58 10.74 11.39
C LYS A 559 7.06 10.70 11.33
N LEU A 560 6.42 9.92 12.20
CA LEU A 560 4.97 9.85 12.35
C LEU A 560 4.40 11.20 12.80
N THR A 561 4.99 11.80 13.83
CA THR A 561 4.63 13.12 14.35
C THR A 561 4.71 14.19 13.27
N LYS A 562 5.80 14.26 12.52
CA LYS A 562 5.97 15.19 11.39
C LYS A 562 4.90 14.98 10.31
N ALA A 563 4.60 13.74 9.95
CA ALA A 563 3.59 13.44 8.92
C ALA A 563 2.16 13.82 9.36
N CYS A 564 1.76 13.44 10.57
CA CYS A 564 0.44 13.80 11.12
C CYS A 564 0.30 15.32 11.29
N THR A 565 1.35 16.00 11.78
CA THR A 565 1.35 17.46 11.93
C THR A 565 1.22 18.16 10.58
N ARG A 566 1.87 17.65 9.52
CA ARG A 566 1.70 18.18 8.15
C ARG A 566 0.26 18.06 7.66
N HIS A 567 -0.43 16.96 7.96
CA HIS A 567 -1.85 16.82 7.62
C HIS A 567 -2.71 17.84 8.36
N LEU A 568 -2.53 17.97 9.67
CA LEU A 568 -3.29 18.92 10.48
C LEU A 568 -3.04 20.37 10.05
N ARG A 569 -1.78 20.76 9.83
CA ARG A 569 -1.43 22.08 9.29
C ARG A 569 -2.08 22.37 7.94
N ALA A 570 -2.13 21.38 7.04
CA ALA A 570 -2.79 21.54 5.74
C ALA A 570 -4.31 21.69 5.87
N ILE A 571 -4.93 20.97 6.81
CA ILE A 571 -6.35 21.09 7.13
C ILE A 571 -6.63 22.47 7.73
N GLN A 572 -5.85 22.89 8.73
CA GLN A 572 -5.91 24.16 9.47
C GLN A 572 -5.42 25.37 8.68
N ARG A 573 -4.73 25.15 7.56
CA ARG A 573 -4.15 26.19 6.70
C ARG A 573 -3.13 27.06 7.43
N GLN A 574 -2.33 26.41 8.28
CA GLN A 574 -1.25 27.04 9.04
C GLN A 574 0.10 26.48 8.57
N PRO A 575 0.59 26.89 7.37
CA PRO A 575 1.89 26.46 6.90
C PRO A 575 2.98 27.03 7.80
N ALA A 576 3.92 26.17 8.21
CA ALA A 576 4.92 26.51 9.22
C ALA A 576 5.75 27.74 8.87
N HIS A 577 6.07 27.95 7.58
CA HIS A 577 6.87 29.07 7.08
C HIS A 577 6.13 30.42 7.04
N LEU A 578 4.80 30.46 7.27
CA LEU A 578 4.04 31.71 7.33
C LEU A 578 3.55 31.99 8.74
N THR A 579 3.09 30.98 9.47
CA THR A 579 2.43 31.20 10.77
C THR A 579 3.37 31.09 11.95
N HIS A 580 4.55 30.47 11.79
CA HIS A 580 5.53 30.20 12.85
C HIS A 580 4.93 29.55 14.12
N THR A 581 3.72 29.00 14.02
CA THR A 581 3.01 28.38 15.14
C THR A 581 3.75 27.11 15.56
N PRO A 582 4.06 26.89 16.83
CA PRO A 582 4.74 25.67 17.27
C PRO A 582 3.86 24.44 17.02
N ASN A 583 4.50 23.28 16.80
CA ASN A 583 3.76 22.05 16.50
C ASN A 583 2.77 21.69 17.62
N THR A 584 3.16 21.84 18.89
CA THR A 584 2.30 21.59 20.06
C THR A 584 0.98 22.36 20.00
N ALA A 585 1.02 23.63 19.61
CA ALA A 585 -0.17 24.47 19.48
C ALA A 585 -1.14 23.98 18.37
N ILE A 586 -0.64 23.42 17.26
CA ILE A 586 -1.48 22.83 16.18
C ILE A 586 -2.36 21.71 16.74
N TRP A 587 -1.78 20.86 17.59
CA TRP A 587 -2.46 19.72 18.20
C TRP A 587 -3.42 20.12 19.31
N GLN A 588 -3.05 21.12 20.13
CA GLN A 588 -3.95 21.71 21.12
C GLN A 588 -5.18 22.36 20.46
N GLN A 589 -4.99 23.11 19.37
CA GLN A 589 -6.09 23.70 18.59
C GLN A 589 -7.02 22.62 18.01
N ALA A 590 -6.45 21.51 17.51
CA ALA A 590 -7.22 20.36 17.01
C ALA A 590 -7.95 19.57 18.12
N LYS A 591 -7.63 19.81 19.40
CA LYS A 591 -8.08 19.02 20.56
C LYS A 591 -7.75 17.54 20.41
N MET A 592 -6.50 17.25 20.01
CA MET A 592 -6.00 15.89 19.82
C MET A 592 -4.65 15.71 20.51
N ASP A 593 -4.44 14.51 21.05
CA ASP A 593 -3.14 14.11 21.59
C ASP A 593 -2.13 13.92 20.46
N MET A 594 -0.86 14.22 20.75
CA MET A 594 0.25 13.92 19.85
C MET A 594 0.32 12.41 19.54
N PRO A 595 0.91 12.01 18.40
CA PRO A 595 0.93 10.60 17.98
C PRO A 595 1.52 9.63 19.00
N GLY A 596 2.58 10.02 19.72
CA GLY A 596 3.20 9.19 20.76
C GLY A 596 2.23 8.90 21.91
N ARG A 597 1.59 9.95 22.44
CA ARG A 597 0.58 9.80 23.49
C ARG A 597 -0.65 9.02 23.04
N THR A 598 -1.07 9.23 21.78
CA THR A 598 -2.17 8.46 21.17
C THR A 598 -1.86 6.96 21.14
N LEU A 599 -0.64 6.58 20.71
CA LEU A 599 -0.19 5.18 20.69
C LEU A 599 -0.11 4.59 22.10
N LEU A 600 0.44 5.34 23.05
CA LEU A 600 0.57 4.92 24.45
C LEU A 600 -0.79 4.66 25.08
N ASN A 601 -1.74 5.60 24.94
CA ASN A 601 -3.10 5.44 25.46
C ASN A 601 -3.80 4.22 24.82
N ALA A 602 -3.61 4.00 23.52
CA ALA A 602 -4.16 2.83 22.83
C ALA A 602 -3.60 1.51 23.39
N LEU A 603 -2.29 1.45 23.65
CA LEU A 603 -1.62 0.28 24.23
C LEU A 603 -2.06 0.02 25.68
N ILE A 604 -2.14 1.06 26.51
CA ILE A 604 -2.62 0.96 27.91
C ILE A 604 -4.06 0.41 27.95
N ASN A 605 -4.96 0.97 27.14
CA ASN A 605 -6.35 0.52 27.09
C ASN A 605 -6.46 -0.93 26.62
N PHE A 606 -5.63 -1.31 25.65
CA PHE A 606 -5.61 -2.67 25.14
C PHE A 606 -5.11 -3.68 26.19
N ARG A 607 -3.99 -3.37 26.86
CA ARG A 607 -3.46 -4.18 27.96
C ARG A 607 -4.48 -4.33 29.10
N ALA A 608 -5.12 -3.23 29.52
CA ALA A 608 -6.14 -3.25 30.57
C ALA A 608 -7.34 -4.13 30.19
N GLY A 609 -7.76 -4.12 28.92
CA GLY A 609 -8.78 -5.02 28.40
C GLY A 609 -8.39 -6.49 28.49
N LEU A 610 -7.15 -6.82 28.10
CA LEU A 610 -6.65 -8.20 28.20
C LEU A 610 -6.44 -8.67 29.64
N GLN A 611 -6.01 -7.81 30.55
CA GLN A 611 -5.89 -8.15 31.97
C GLN A 611 -7.26 -8.48 32.59
N LYS A 612 -8.30 -7.71 32.25
CA LYS A 612 -9.68 -8.05 32.65
C LYS A 612 -10.12 -9.40 32.08
N LYS A 613 -9.81 -9.66 30.81
CA LYS A 613 -10.12 -10.94 30.17
C LYS A 613 -9.37 -12.11 30.82
N ALA A 614 -8.10 -11.91 31.21
CA ALA A 614 -7.30 -12.94 31.87
C ALA A 614 -7.95 -13.44 33.17
N VAL A 615 -8.63 -12.55 33.90
CA VAL A 615 -9.36 -12.90 35.14
C VAL A 615 -10.70 -13.56 34.83
N MET A 616 -11.45 -13.06 33.84
CA MET A 616 -12.83 -13.52 33.58
C MET A 616 -12.92 -14.78 32.70
N SER A 617 -12.02 -14.92 31.73
CA SER A 617 -12.06 -15.91 30.64
C SER A 617 -10.65 -16.11 30.08
N PRO A 618 -9.73 -16.74 30.83
CA PRO A 618 -8.36 -16.95 30.37
C PRO A 618 -8.33 -17.84 29.12
N ASP A 619 -7.52 -17.46 28.13
CA ASP A 619 -7.27 -18.23 26.92
C ASP A 619 -5.84 -17.99 26.38
N ILE A 620 -5.55 -18.46 25.17
CA ILE A 620 -4.24 -18.29 24.52
C ILE A 620 -3.83 -16.82 24.35
N THR A 621 -4.79 -15.88 24.37
CA THR A 621 -4.56 -14.44 24.21
C THR A 621 -4.21 -13.73 25.51
N THR A 622 -4.39 -14.41 26.65
CA THR A 622 -4.14 -13.88 28.00
C THR A 622 -3.00 -14.61 28.70
N GLN A 623 -2.14 -15.32 27.97
CA GLN A 623 -0.98 -15.98 28.54
C GLN A 623 -0.01 -14.95 29.14
N GLN A 624 0.67 -15.33 30.22
CA GLN A 624 1.51 -14.41 31.00
C GLN A 624 2.64 -13.78 30.17
N ASN A 625 3.29 -14.57 29.30
CA ASN A 625 4.32 -14.10 28.37
C ASN A 625 3.82 -12.96 27.44
N ILE A 626 2.57 -13.01 27.00
CA ILE A 626 1.97 -11.97 26.16
C ILE A 626 1.76 -10.70 26.98
N LEU A 627 1.20 -10.83 28.19
CA LEU A 627 1.00 -9.69 29.10
C LEU A 627 2.33 -9.03 29.48
N ASP A 628 3.37 -9.82 29.78
CA ASP A 628 4.72 -9.33 30.09
C ASP A 628 5.34 -8.60 28.89
N HIS A 629 5.13 -9.13 27.68
CA HIS A 629 5.58 -8.47 26.46
C HIS A 629 4.91 -7.09 26.30
N LEU A 630 3.61 -6.99 26.55
CA LEU A 630 2.88 -5.72 26.48
C LEU A 630 3.34 -4.71 27.51
N CYS A 631 3.57 -5.14 28.75
CA CYS A 631 4.15 -4.31 29.80
C CYS A 631 5.52 -3.75 29.37
N SER A 632 6.37 -4.60 28.79
CA SER A 632 7.68 -4.18 28.25
C SER A 632 7.55 -3.17 27.10
N LEU A 633 6.59 -3.37 26.20
CA LEU A 633 6.35 -2.46 25.08
C LEU A 633 5.80 -1.10 25.54
N GLU A 634 4.90 -1.12 26.54
CA GLU A 634 4.35 0.08 27.17
C GLU A 634 5.46 0.91 27.82
N ALA A 635 6.33 0.28 28.62
CA ALA A 635 7.44 0.96 29.27
C ALA A 635 8.40 1.60 28.26
N GLN A 636 8.72 0.88 27.16
CA GLN A 636 9.55 1.41 26.08
C GLN A 636 8.92 2.62 25.42
N LEU A 637 7.64 2.54 25.05
CA LEU A 637 6.94 3.64 24.40
C LEU A 637 6.76 4.84 25.34
N GLN A 638 6.50 4.61 26.62
CA GLN A 638 6.40 5.66 27.62
C GLN A 638 7.70 6.46 27.72
N HIS A 639 8.84 5.77 27.78
CA HIS A 639 10.16 6.41 27.80
C HIS A 639 10.42 7.21 26.50
N GLN A 640 10.07 6.66 25.33
CA GLN A 640 10.19 7.37 24.04
C GLN A 640 9.36 8.66 23.97
N VAL A 641 8.13 8.61 24.51
CA VAL A 641 7.23 9.77 24.58
C VAL A 641 7.78 10.83 25.53
N GLN A 642 8.27 10.43 26.72
CA GLN A 642 8.90 11.35 27.67
C GLN A 642 10.13 12.04 27.07
N GLN A 643 10.97 11.32 26.33
CA GLN A 643 12.11 11.91 25.62
C GLN A 643 11.69 12.94 24.57
N GLN A 644 10.61 12.67 23.82
CA GLN A 644 10.09 13.60 22.83
C GLN A 644 9.52 14.87 23.50
N GLU A 645 8.77 14.72 24.59
CA GLU A 645 8.21 15.82 25.36
C GLU A 645 9.31 16.69 25.98
N GLN A 646 10.36 16.07 26.53
CA GLN A 646 11.53 16.79 27.05
C GLN A 646 12.32 17.51 25.96
N HIS A 647 12.48 16.90 24.79
CA HIS A 647 13.14 17.55 23.65
C HIS A 647 12.32 18.75 23.16
N ASP A 648 11.00 18.61 23.01
CA ASP A 648 10.12 19.71 22.61
C ASP A 648 10.04 20.84 23.67
N ALA A 649 10.20 20.52 24.96
CA ALA A 649 10.22 21.51 26.05
C ALA A 649 11.56 22.27 26.15
N ASN A 650 12.69 21.59 25.88
CA ASN A 650 14.01 22.21 25.90
C ASN A 650 14.31 23.06 24.65
N VAL A 651 13.49 22.96 23.60
CA VAL A 651 13.49 23.91 22.47
C VAL A 651 12.65 25.14 22.86
N SER A 652 13.07 25.83 23.93
CA SER A 652 12.68 27.20 24.23
C SER A 652 13.63 28.15 23.50
N ASP A 653 13.06 29.17 22.87
CA ASP A 653 13.66 30.13 21.90
C ASP A 653 14.77 31.06 22.47
N SER A 654 15.51 30.65 23.51
CA SER A 654 16.43 31.53 24.25
C SER A 654 17.86 31.00 24.45
N ASP A 655 18.16 29.70 24.25
CA ASP A 655 19.51 29.15 24.42
C ASP A 655 19.99 28.39 23.18
N VAL A 656 19.87 29.06 22.04
CA VAL A 656 20.60 28.65 20.86
C VAL A 656 22.03 29.19 21.01
N PRO A 657 23.09 28.36 21.07
CA PRO A 657 24.46 28.87 21.08
C PRO A 657 24.70 29.65 19.79
N GLN A 658 24.70 30.98 19.92
CA GLN A 658 24.92 31.90 18.82
C GLN A 658 26.42 32.10 18.70
N ILE A 659 27.05 31.48 17.70
CA ILE A 659 28.45 31.76 17.39
C ILE A 659 28.48 33.14 16.73
N PRO A 660 29.04 34.18 17.37
CA PRO A 660 29.17 35.50 16.78
C PRO A 660 30.35 35.50 15.81
N ARG A 661 30.31 36.37 14.80
CA ARG A 661 31.47 36.65 13.95
C ARG A 661 31.96 38.09 14.12
N PRO A 662 33.26 38.36 13.98
CA PRO A 662 33.78 39.72 14.12
C PRO A 662 33.45 40.68 12.98
N GLU A 663 33.08 40.18 11.80
CA GLU A 663 33.03 40.96 10.54
C GLU A 663 31.60 41.25 10.03
N CYS A 664 30.57 40.68 10.68
CA CYS A 664 29.16 40.93 10.37
C CYS A 664 28.26 40.59 11.57
N ASP A 665 27.11 41.26 11.70
CA ASP A 665 26.14 41.06 12.80
C ASP A 665 25.29 39.78 12.68
N ALA A 666 25.74 38.79 11.90
CA ALA A 666 25.02 37.54 11.69
C ALA A 666 25.44 36.46 12.71
N PHE A 667 24.44 35.82 13.34
CA PHE A 667 24.63 34.76 14.32
C PHE A 667 24.25 33.40 13.74
N PHE A 668 25.02 32.35 14.07
CA PHE A 668 24.84 31.02 13.49
C PHE A 668 24.78 29.91 14.54
N LEU A 669 23.97 28.89 14.24
CA LEU A 669 23.72 27.72 15.09
C LEU A 669 24.93 26.77 15.22
N THR A 670 25.83 26.78 14.24
CA THR A 670 26.99 25.88 14.15
C THR A 670 28.14 26.56 13.41
N GLU A 671 29.39 26.21 13.75
CA GLU A 671 30.59 26.74 13.09
C GLU A 671 30.53 26.48 11.56
N ASN A 672 29.99 25.33 11.15
CA ASN A 672 29.84 24.98 9.74
C ASN A 672 28.84 25.90 9.00
N ALA A 673 27.74 26.28 9.64
CA ALA A 673 26.77 27.21 9.06
C ALA A 673 27.36 28.63 8.89
N MET A 674 28.12 29.10 9.88
CA MET A 674 28.88 30.35 9.80
C MET A 674 29.92 30.32 8.67
N ARG A 675 30.66 29.21 8.52
CA ARG A 675 31.65 29.05 7.44
C ARG A 675 31.03 29.05 6.06
N ILE A 676 29.90 28.37 5.87
CA ILE A 676 29.16 28.37 4.59
C ILE A 676 28.65 29.78 4.28
N HIS A 677 28.06 30.48 5.26
CA HIS A 677 27.60 31.85 5.07
C HIS A 677 28.72 32.76 4.59
N CYS A 678 29.91 32.66 5.15
CA CYS A 678 30.97 33.60 4.81
C CYS A 678 31.74 33.21 3.56
N GLN A 679 31.76 31.92 3.20
CA GLN A 679 32.19 31.52 1.87
C GLN A 679 31.26 32.09 0.79
N VAL A 680 29.95 32.10 1.05
CA VAL A 680 28.93 32.55 0.09
C VAL A 680 28.80 34.07 0.04
N SER A 681 28.81 34.75 1.19
CA SER A 681 28.49 36.19 1.31
C SER A 681 29.73 37.08 1.36
N HIS A 682 30.88 36.54 1.78
CA HIS A 682 32.11 37.33 1.97
C HIS A 682 33.31 36.75 1.21
N GLY A 683 33.18 35.59 0.55
CA GLY A 683 34.27 34.94 -0.18
C GLY A 683 35.41 34.42 0.72
N ILE A 684 35.25 34.45 2.05
CA ILE A 684 36.30 34.10 3.03
C ILE A 684 35.89 32.86 3.83
N LEU A 685 36.76 31.85 3.84
CA LEU A 685 36.59 30.63 4.62
C LEU A 685 37.54 30.62 5.84
N PRO A 686 37.04 30.77 7.08
CA PRO A 686 37.89 30.74 8.26
C PRO A 686 38.62 29.41 8.42
N PRO A 687 39.87 29.42 8.92
CA PRO A 687 40.54 28.20 9.35
C PRO A 687 39.79 27.56 10.53
N ARG A 688 39.83 26.23 10.61
CA ARG A 688 39.38 25.50 11.81
C ARG A 688 40.34 25.84 12.96
N ALA A 689 39.85 25.95 14.19
CA ALA A 689 40.73 25.95 15.35
C ALA A 689 41.55 24.66 15.34
N ALA A 690 42.85 24.76 15.09
CA ALA A 690 43.75 23.62 14.99
C ALA A 690 44.15 23.17 16.41
N CYS A 691 43.64 22.03 16.88
CA CYS A 691 44.40 21.21 17.82
C CYS A 691 45.53 20.54 17.03
N GLU A 692 46.74 20.52 17.60
CA GLU A 692 47.90 19.88 16.97
C GLU A 692 47.56 18.42 16.56
N PRO A 693 47.84 18.01 15.30
CA PRO A 693 47.50 16.67 14.84
C PRO A 693 48.34 15.63 15.56
N THR A 694 47.73 14.93 16.53
CA THR A 694 48.39 13.82 17.23
C THR A 694 48.44 12.60 16.31
N LYS A 695 49.63 12.21 15.85
CA LYS A 695 49.80 11.03 14.98
C LYS A 695 49.40 9.76 15.71
N PHE A 696 48.51 8.96 15.13
CA PHE A 696 48.07 7.73 15.78
C PHE A 696 49.18 6.67 15.85
N VAL A 697 49.69 6.42 17.06
CA VAL A 697 50.57 5.29 17.38
C VAL A 697 49.78 4.18 18.10
N PRO A 698 49.59 2.99 17.52
CA PRO A 698 48.82 1.91 18.13
C PRO A 698 49.27 1.50 19.53
N ARG A 699 50.59 1.45 19.80
CA ARG A 699 51.13 1.05 21.11
C ARG A 699 50.86 2.06 22.24
N LEU A 700 50.62 3.32 21.92
CA LEU A 700 50.41 4.41 22.89
C LEU A 700 48.94 4.80 23.04
N HIS A 701 48.13 4.52 22.01
CA HIS A 701 46.75 4.98 21.94
C HIS A 701 45.73 3.84 21.99
N ALA A 702 46.16 2.57 21.98
CA ALA A 702 45.27 1.43 22.00
C ALA A 702 45.52 0.53 23.22
N CYS A 703 44.45 0.18 23.96
CA CYS A 703 44.55 -0.75 25.09
C CYS A 703 44.69 -2.20 24.60
N GLY A 704 45.81 -2.86 24.93
CA GLY A 704 45.95 -4.32 24.81
C GLY A 704 45.71 -4.87 23.40
N GLY A 705 46.09 -4.13 22.35
CA GLY A 705 45.88 -4.57 20.96
C GLY A 705 44.42 -4.55 20.50
N LEU A 706 43.53 -3.85 21.22
CA LEU A 706 42.14 -3.63 20.85
C LEU A 706 41.91 -2.16 20.46
N PRO A 707 40.96 -1.86 19.56
CA PRO A 707 40.62 -0.49 19.16
C PRO A 707 39.88 0.28 20.28
N ARG A 708 40.47 0.34 21.46
CA ARG A 708 40.01 1.11 22.62
C ARG A 708 41.05 2.19 22.92
N CYS A 709 40.63 3.44 22.97
CA CYS A 709 41.53 4.55 23.24
C CYS A 709 42.13 4.41 24.64
N GLN A 710 43.45 4.38 24.74
CA GLN A 710 44.15 4.29 26.04
C GLN A 710 44.01 5.55 26.89
N LEU A 711 43.74 6.70 26.25
CA LEU A 711 43.64 8.00 26.92
C LEU A 711 42.24 8.25 27.49
N CYS A 712 41.18 8.09 26.68
CA CYS A 712 39.79 8.34 27.10
C CYS A 712 39.00 7.05 27.39
N LEU A 713 39.63 5.88 27.27
CA LEU A 713 39.06 4.55 27.49
C LEU A 713 37.86 4.19 26.60
N ARG A 714 37.55 5.02 25.58
CA ARG A 714 36.45 4.80 24.63
C ARG A 714 36.77 3.64 23.70
N SER A 715 35.84 2.69 23.57
CA SER A 715 35.95 1.56 22.65
C SER A 715 35.41 1.92 21.26
N PHE A 716 36.12 1.52 20.22
CA PHE A 716 35.76 1.73 18.82
C PHE A 716 35.59 0.39 18.11
N TYR A 717 34.65 0.31 17.18
CA TYR A 717 34.38 -0.94 16.46
C TYR A 717 35.43 -1.26 15.38
N ARG A 718 36.14 -0.23 14.88
CA ARG A 718 37.19 -0.33 13.86
C ARG A 718 38.43 0.45 14.30
N TRP A 719 39.61 -0.07 14.00
CA TRP A 719 40.89 0.61 14.22
C TRP A 719 40.98 1.96 13.52
N GLN A 720 40.38 2.06 12.34
CA GLN A 720 40.30 3.30 11.56
C GLN A 720 39.55 4.41 12.31
N ASN A 721 38.52 4.06 13.08
CA ASN A 721 37.76 5.03 13.88
C ASN A 721 38.52 5.45 15.13
N LEU A 722 39.30 4.56 15.74
CA LEU A 722 40.23 4.93 16.82
C LEU A 722 41.35 5.83 16.28
N LYS A 723 41.92 5.49 15.13
CA LYS A 723 42.90 6.32 14.42
C LYS A 723 42.35 7.71 14.14
N GLN A 724 41.16 7.79 13.54
CA GLN A 724 40.48 9.05 13.28
C GLN A 724 40.18 9.82 14.56
N HIS A 725 39.75 9.15 15.64
CA HIS A 725 39.50 9.78 16.93
C HIS A 725 40.74 10.46 17.53
N ILE A 726 41.93 9.87 17.34
CA ILE A 726 43.21 10.41 17.81
C ILE A 726 43.72 11.50 16.86
N GLU A 727 43.77 11.21 15.56
CA GLU A 727 44.32 12.13 14.54
C GLU A 727 43.46 13.37 14.31
N SER A 728 42.14 13.28 14.54
CA SER A 728 41.24 14.43 14.44
C SER A 728 41.18 15.25 15.74
N GLY A 729 41.97 14.92 16.76
CA GLY A 729 41.93 15.58 18.07
C GLY A 729 40.61 15.39 18.82
N ALA A 730 39.76 14.44 18.42
CA ALA A 730 38.42 14.27 18.99
C ALA A 730 38.42 13.62 20.40
N CYS A 731 39.59 13.26 20.93
CA CYS A 731 39.76 12.74 22.28
C CYS A 731 39.66 13.87 23.31
N THR A 732 38.79 13.72 24.33
CA THR A 732 38.68 14.68 25.43
C THR A 732 40.00 14.97 26.12
N LYS A 733 40.86 13.96 26.24
CA LYS A 733 42.19 14.07 26.85
C LYS A 733 43.24 14.72 25.92
N LEU A 734 42.90 14.97 24.66
CA LEU A 734 43.70 15.71 23.67
C LEU A 734 43.07 17.09 23.34
N GLY A 735 42.11 17.56 24.14
CA GLY A 735 41.48 18.89 23.98
C GLY A 735 40.21 18.94 23.12
N GLY A 736 39.69 17.81 22.63
CA GLY A 736 38.50 17.77 21.79
C GLY A 736 37.15 17.72 22.52
N GLU A 737 36.13 18.40 21.98
CA GLU A 737 34.73 18.29 22.42
C GLU A 737 34.13 16.92 22.05
N SER A 738 34.28 15.92 22.93
CA SER A 738 33.66 14.61 22.72
C SER A 738 32.16 14.63 23.03
N GLN A 739 31.34 15.20 22.14
CA GLN A 739 29.92 14.85 22.03
C GLN A 739 29.46 14.81 20.57
N SER A 740 30.04 13.93 19.74
CA SER A 740 29.34 13.52 18.53
C SER A 740 29.78 12.14 18.01
N LYS A 741 28.77 11.35 17.64
CA LYS A 741 28.81 10.08 16.89
C LYS A 741 29.36 8.86 17.64
N CYS A 742 28.49 8.20 18.40
CA CYS A 742 28.45 6.74 18.46
C CYS A 742 27.31 6.29 17.51
N PRO A 743 27.43 5.22 16.72
CA PRO A 743 26.27 4.64 16.04
C PRO A 743 25.24 4.15 17.09
N ASP A 744 23.96 4.49 16.91
CA ASP A 744 22.86 4.22 17.85
C ASP A 744 22.55 2.73 18.13
N SER A 745 23.35 1.78 17.64
CA SER A 745 23.00 0.36 17.73
C SER A 745 23.27 -0.33 19.08
N CYS A 746 23.82 0.37 20.09
CA CYS A 746 24.21 -0.23 21.38
C CYS A 746 23.77 0.53 22.65
N ARG A 747 22.76 1.41 22.60
CA ARG A 747 22.30 2.13 23.80
C ARG A 747 21.31 1.39 24.73
N ASP A 748 20.88 0.17 24.38
CA ASP A 748 20.00 -0.65 25.23
C ASP A 748 20.75 -1.66 26.12
N SER A 749 21.88 -1.26 26.71
CA SER A 749 22.57 -2.08 27.71
C SER A 749 22.10 -1.69 29.12
N GLN A 750 20.85 -2.03 29.44
CA GLN A 750 20.48 -2.41 30.81
C GLN A 750 20.12 -3.89 30.74
N VAL A 751 21.13 -4.73 30.91
CA VAL A 751 20.94 -6.16 31.12
C VAL A 751 20.35 -6.32 32.51
N THR A 752 19.08 -6.72 32.57
CA THR A 752 18.50 -7.37 33.74
C THR A 752 19.14 -8.75 33.85
N ASP A 753 19.70 -9.03 35.02
CA ASP A 753 20.30 -10.32 35.37
C ASP A 753 19.31 -11.47 35.10
N LEU A 754 19.66 -12.32 34.13
CA LEU A 754 19.07 -13.63 33.96
C LEU A 754 20.21 -14.64 33.88
N CYS A 755 20.38 -15.35 34.98
CA CYS A 755 21.32 -16.44 35.19
C CYS A 755 20.98 -17.62 34.27
N LEU A 756 21.95 -18.13 33.51
CA LEU A 756 21.86 -19.38 32.75
C LEU A 756 23.21 -20.14 32.84
N PRO A 757 23.18 -21.48 32.67
CA PRO A 757 23.91 -22.42 33.51
C PRO A 757 25.35 -22.65 33.07
N THR A 758 26.15 -23.08 34.04
CA THR A 758 27.54 -23.54 33.95
C THR A 758 27.71 -24.62 32.89
N ALA A 759 28.48 -24.29 31.85
CA ALA A 759 29.07 -25.27 30.93
C ALA A 759 30.45 -25.65 31.47
N SER A 760 30.68 -26.96 31.57
CA SER A 760 31.88 -27.66 32.05
C SER A 760 33.19 -27.16 31.43
N GLU A 761 34.21 -27.07 32.27
CA GLU A 761 35.60 -26.74 31.93
C GLU A 761 36.21 -27.73 30.92
N PRO A 762 36.91 -27.27 29.87
CA PRO A 762 37.86 -28.08 29.15
C PRO A 762 39.20 -28.08 29.90
N THR A 763 39.67 -29.28 30.21
CA THR A 763 40.97 -29.59 30.81
C THR A 763 42.16 -29.15 29.98
N ASP A 764 43.21 -28.73 30.69
CA ASP A 764 44.53 -28.31 30.22
C ASP A 764 45.23 -29.29 29.28
N ALA A 765 45.72 -28.78 28.15
CA ALA A 765 47.04 -29.05 27.57
C ALA A 765 47.18 -28.35 26.20
N ASP A 766 47.50 -27.06 26.17
CA ASP A 766 48.35 -26.54 25.10
C ASP A 766 48.96 -25.18 25.45
N HIS A 767 50.17 -24.93 24.97
CA HIS A 767 51.11 -23.93 25.45
C HIS A 767 50.55 -22.50 25.53
N GLY A 768 50.71 -21.88 26.71
CA GLY A 768 50.29 -20.52 27.01
C GLY A 768 50.98 -19.47 26.15
N ILE A 769 50.37 -19.15 25.00
CA ILE A 769 50.62 -17.90 24.30
C ILE A 769 50.02 -16.80 25.18
N LYS A 770 50.85 -16.00 25.85
CA LYS A 770 50.40 -14.71 26.40
C LYS A 770 49.97 -13.83 25.22
N GLN A 771 48.68 -13.84 24.89
CA GLN A 771 48.06 -13.20 23.71
C GLN A 771 48.10 -11.65 23.71
N ASN A 772 48.86 -11.01 24.61
CA ASN A 772 48.94 -9.56 24.77
C ASN A 772 50.20 -8.91 24.14
N VAL A 773 50.91 -9.60 23.26
CA VAL A 773 52.13 -9.08 22.60
C VAL A 773 51.96 -9.12 21.06
N PRO A 774 52.20 -8.02 20.33
CA PRO A 774 52.16 -7.99 18.86
C PRO A 774 53.03 -9.11 18.27
N LEU A 775 52.62 -9.72 17.15
CA LEU A 775 53.29 -10.89 16.56
C LEU A 775 54.82 -10.67 16.42
N VAL A 776 55.22 -9.49 15.94
CA VAL A 776 56.61 -9.03 15.75
C VAL A 776 57.43 -8.85 17.04
N ASP A 777 56.75 -8.77 18.19
CA ASP A 777 57.38 -8.61 19.50
C ASP A 777 57.36 -9.92 20.30
N ARG A 778 56.73 -10.98 19.79
CA ARG A 778 56.76 -12.30 20.43
C ARG A 778 58.14 -12.92 20.26
N GLN A 779 58.68 -13.46 21.34
CA GLN A 779 60.05 -13.98 21.42
C GLN A 779 60.31 -15.09 20.36
N PHE A 780 59.29 -15.91 20.06
CA PHE A 780 59.31 -16.94 19.01
C PHE A 780 59.40 -16.37 17.58
N PHE A 781 58.71 -15.26 17.30
CA PHE A 781 58.76 -14.63 15.96
C PHE A 781 60.11 -13.94 15.72
N ARG A 782 60.66 -13.30 16.76
CA ARG A 782 61.99 -12.66 16.69
C ARG A 782 63.14 -13.65 16.57
N SER A 783 63.06 -14.81 17.22
CA SER A 783 64.12 -15.81 17.17
C SER A 783 64.16 -16.59 15.85
N LYS A 784 63.03 -16.66 15.13
CA LYS A 784 62.90 -17.42 13.87
C LYS A 784 62.64 -16.57 12.63
N GLN A 785 62.77 -15.25 12.72
CA GLN A 785 62.56 -14.34 11.57
C GLN A 785 63.50 -14.65 10.37
N HIS A 786 64.62 -15.32 10.61
CA HIS A 786 65.60 -15.71 9.58
C HIS A 786 65.31 -17.10 8.96
N ASP A 787 64.35 -17.86 9.51
CA ASP A 787 63.89 -19.16 9.00
C ASP A 787 62.37 -19.13 8.79
N TRP A 788 61.98 -18.50 7.68
CA TRP A 788 60.59 -18.19 7.34
C TRP A 788 59.74 -19.45 7.10
N GLU A 789 60.36 -20.56 6.65
CA GLU A 789 59.66 -21.83 6.44
C GLU A 789 59.22 -22.46 7.76
N SER A 790 60.00 -22.31 8.84
CA SER A 790 59.64 -22.78 10.18
C SER A 790 58.44 -22.04 10.75
N LEU A 791 58.36 -20.71 10.51
CA LEU A 791 57.24 -19.87 10.94
C LEU A 791 55.95 -20.19 10.18
N LEU A 792 56.03 -20.44 8.88
CA LEU A 792 54.88 -20.85 8.07
C LEU A 792 54.42 -22.28 8.33
N ARG A 793 55.22 -23.12 9.01
CA ARG A 793 54.78 -24.46 9.41
C ARG A 793 53.90 -24.44 10.67
N ASP A 794 53.92 -23.38 11.46
CA ASP A 794 53.08 -23.21 12.65
C ASP A 794 51.60 -22.98 12.26
N SER A 795 50.71 -23.87 12.69
CA SER A 795 49.28 -23.81 12.35
C SER A 795 48.54 -22.68 13.04
N ALA A 796 48.94 -22.28 14.25
CA ALA A 796 48.32 -21.18 14.97
C ALA A 796 48.66 -19.83 14.32
N LEU A 797 49.92 -19.66 13.90
CA LEU A 797 50.39 -18.49 13.17
C LEU A 797 49.70 -18.37 11.79
N ARG A 798 49.50 -19.49 11.09
CA ARG A 798 48.78 -19.53 9.81
C ARG A 798 47.31 -19.12 9.93
N VAL A 799 46.64 -19.51 11.01
CA VAL A 799 45.25 -19.11 11.28
C VAL A 799 45.16 -17.63 11.65
N GLU A 800 46.11 -17.10 12.42
CA GLU A 800 46.21 -15.68 12.78
C GLU A 800 46.51 -14.81 11.54
N LEU A 801 47.45 -15.22 10.68
CA LEU A 801 47.76 -14.54 9.41
C LEU A 801 46.62 -14.61 8.40
N ARG A 802 45.93 -15.75 8.27
CA ARG A 802 44.77 -15.90 7.38
C ARG A 802 43.60 -15.03 7.82
N SER A 803 43.37 -14.90 9.13
CA SER A 803 42.38 -13.98 9.73
C SER A 803 42.68 -12.50 9.44
N LEU A 804 43.97 -12.14 9.41
CA LEU A 804 44.41 -10.78 9.03
C LEU A 804 44.28 -10.52 7.52
N LEU A 805 44.51 -11.54 6.68
CA LEU A 805 44.37 -11.48 5.22
C LEU A 805 42.91 -11.39 4.75
N GLU A 806 41.98 -12.07 5.42
CA GLU A 806 40.55 -12.04 5.09
C GLU A 806 39.85 -10.71 5.42
N ALA A 807 40.53 -9.80 6.16
CA ALA A 807 39.96 -8.54 6.61
C ALA A 807 40.19 -7.35 5.65
N THR A 808 40.93 -7.52 4.55
CA THR A 808 41.25 -6.46 3.59
C THR A 808 40.91 -6.88 2.16
N GLU A 809 39.87 -6.29 1.55
CA GLU A 809 39.52 -6.43 0.13
C GLU A 809 40.48 -5.65 -0.80
N VAL A 810 41.79 -5.89 -0.71
CA VAL A 810 42.78 -5.34 -1.66
C VAL A 810 43.87 -6.38 -1.93
N ASN A 811 44.21 -6.53 -3.22
CA ASN A 811 45.23 -7.43 -3.78
C ASN A 811 46.60 -7.33 -3.04
N PRO A 812 47.28 -8.45 -2.67
CA PRO A 812 48.17 -8.50 -1.49
C PRO A 812 49.67 -8.20 -1.66
N GLU A 813 50.18 -7.75 -2.81
CA GLU A 813 51.64 -7.61 -2.96
C GLU A 813 52.19 -6.17 -2.87
N ALA A 814 51.35 -5.14 -3.01
CA ALA A 814 51.84 -3.77 -3.19
C ALA A 814 51.99 -2.94 -1.90
N SER A 815 51.43 -3.36 -0.76
CA SER A 815 51.30 -2.45 0.40
C SER A 815 52.08 -2.84 1.67
N ILE A 816 52.69 -4.02 1.71
CA ILE A 816 53.58 -4.40 2.83
C ILE A 816 55.06 -4.13 2.49
N PHE A 817 55.46 -4.24 1.22
CA PHE A 817 56.87 -4.07 0.82
C PHE A 817 57.25 -2.65 0.37
N ALA A 818 56.28 -1.74 0.23
CA ALA A 818 56.55 -0.34 -0.15
C ALA A 818 57.23 0.50 0.96
N PHE A 819 57.42 -0.07 2.15
CA PHE A 819 58.06 0.64 3.26
C PHE A 819 59.56 0.33 3.43
N CYS A 820 60.13 -0.58 2.63
CA CYS A 820 61.50 -1.05 2.83
C CYS A 820 62.49 -0.76 1.69
N ASP A 821 62.08 -0.52 0.43
CA ASP A 821 63.01 -0.09 -0.63
C ASP A 821 62.30 0.63 -1.81
N PRO A 822 62.63 1.90 -2.12
CA PRO A 822 62.02 2.65 -3.22
C PRO A 822 62.42 2.21 -4.64
N SER A 823 63.46 1.38 -4.81
CA SER A 823 64.05 1.08 -6.12
C SER A 823 63.29 0.05 -6.98
N LEU A 824 62.35 -0.69 -6.40
CA LEU A 824 61.57 -1.72 -7.10
C LEU A 824 60.37 -1.17 -7.90
N LEU A 825 60.01 0.10 -7.73
CA LEU A 825 58.91 0.76 -8.44
C LEU A 825 59.19 1.06 -9.92
N ALA A 826 60.45 0.94 -10.38
CA ALA A 826 60.83 1.26 -11.74
C ALA A 826 60.64 0.10 -12.74
N LYS A 827 60.64 -1.16 -12.28
CA LYS A 827 60.51 -2.34 -13.17
C LYS A 827 59.06 -2.76 -13.44
N ALA A 828 58.13 -2.51 -12.52
CA ALA A 828 56.74 -2.95 -12.66
C ALA A 828 55.89 -2.12 -13.64
N LYS A 829 56.41 -1.00 -14.16
CA LYS A 829 55.71 -0.14 -15.13
C LYS A 829 55.93 -0.51 -16.60
N GLN A 830 56.79 -1.49 -16.90
CA GLN A 830 57.13 -1.87 -18.28
C GLN A 830 56.36 -3.09 -18.83
N GLU A 831 55.61 -3.84 -18.02
CA GLU A 831 55.00 -5.12 -18.46
C GLU A 831 53.48 -5.11 -18.62
N THR A 832 52.80 -3.96 -18.59
CA THR A 832 51.34 -3.87 -18.78
C THR A 832 50.95 -3.10 -20.04
N LYS A 833 51.56 -3.45 -21.18
CA LYS A 833 51.17 -2.94 -22.50
C LYS A 833 51.58 -3.89 -23.64
N GLN A 834 50.83 -4.97 -23.81
CA GLN A 834 50.73 -5.90 -24.97
C GLN A 834 49.88 -7.07 -24.44
N GLU A 835 48.90 -7.70 -25.07
CA GLU A 835 48.23 -7.74 -26.37
C GLU A 835 47.01 -8.66 -26.11
N VAL A 836 45.85 -8.48 -26.75
CA VAL A 836 45.05 -9.60 -27.31
C VAL A 836 44.16 -9.01 -28.41
N GLU A 837 44.58 -9.29 -29.65
CA GLU A 837 43.82 -9.21 -30.91
C GLU A 837 42.89 -10.42 -31.11
N LEU A 838 42.04 -10.30 -32.12
CA LEU A 838 40.85 -11.10 -32.48
C LEU A 838 41.09 -12.38 -33.30
N ASP A 839 40.11 -13.31 -33.16
CA ASP A 839 39.49 -14.23 -34.17
C ASP A 839 40.29 -15.45 -34.74
N PRO A 840 39.67 -16.45 -35.45
CA PRO A 840 38.30 -17.02 -35.54
C PRO A 840 38.25 -18.60 -35.63
N GLU A 841 37.07 -19.17 -35.97
CA GLU A 841 36.73 -20.58 -36.40
C GLU A 841 36.26 -21.56 -35.29
N GLY A 842 35.17 -22.35 -35.38
CA GLY A 842 34.15 -22.64 -36.40
C GLY A 842 33.04 -23.54 -35.79
N SER A 843 31.83 -23.42 -36.33
CA SER A 843 30.51 -23.98 -35.93
C SER A 843 30.35 -25.52 -36.12
N PRO A 844 29.14 -26.14 -36.01
CA PRO A 844 27.87 -25.81 -35.32
C PRO A 844 27.31 -26.99 -34.47
N ASN A 845 26.31 -26.77 -33.60
CA ASN A 845 25.38 -27.85 -33.26
C ASN A 845 23.93 -27.36 -33.18
N LEU A 846 23.10 -28.03 -33.98
CA LEU A 846 21.68 -27.81 -34.24
C LEU A 846 20.87 -28.54 -33.16
N GLU A 847 20.27 -27.82 -32.21
CA GLU A 847 19.18 -28.37 -31.38
C GLU A 847 18.38 -27.28 -30.63
N GLU A 848 17.99 -26.20 -31.29
CA GLU A 848 17.00 -25.25 -30.75
C GLU A 848 15.98 -24.83 -31.82
N ALA A 849 15.18 -25.79 -32.26
CA ALA A 849 14.00 -25.51 -33.08
C ALA A 849 12.83 -26.40 -32.64
N ASN A 850 12.39 -26.27 -31.39
CA ASN A 850 11.06 -26.70 -30.92
C ASN A 850 10.72 -26.11 -29.55
N GLN A 851 10.47 -24.79 -29.50
CA GLN A 851 9.71 -24.17 -28.40
C GLN A 851 8.63 -23.24 -28.98
N PRO A 852 7.37 -23.35 -28.54
CA PRO A 852 6.30 -22.48 -29.02
C PRO A 852 6.52 -21.03 -28.56
N PRO A 853 6.10 -20.01 -29.35
CA PRO A 853 6.32 -18.62 -29.01
C PRO A 853 5.62 -18.23 -27.71
N LYS A 854 6.38 -17.56 -26.84
CA LYS A 854 5.97 -17.04 -25.53
C LYS A 854 4.70 -16.18 -25.66
N ARG A 855 3.61 -16.59 -25.00
CA ARG A 855 2.40 -15.75 -24.82
C ARG A 855 2.71 -14.52 -23.95
N PRO A 856 2.34 -13.29 -24.35
CA PRO A 856 2.30 -12.15 -23.44
C PRO A 856 1.12 -12.29 -22.45
N ARG A 857 1.34 -11.92 -21.18
CA ARG A 857 0.32 -12.00 -20.11
C ARG A 857 -0.66 -10.80 -20.16
N PRO A 858 -1.94 -10.97 -19.76
CA PRO A 858 -3.05 -10.15 -20.29
C PRO A 858 -3.31 -8.79 -19.60
N ALA A 859 -2.63 -8.46 -18.49
CA ALA A 859 -2.96 -7.27 -17.69
C ALA A 859 -2.04 -6.07 -17.96
N GLU A 860 -0.72 -6.27 -18.07
CA GLU A 860 0.25 -5.22 -18.42
C GLU A 860 0.25 -4.94 -19.93
N GLY A 861 -0.03 -5.96 -20.74
CA GLY A 861 -0.09 -5.82 -22.20
C GLY A 861 -1.09 -4.77 -22.66
N ASN A 862 -2.26 -4.61 -22.04
CA ASN A 862 -3.25 -3.64 -22.51
C ASN A 862 -2.88 -2.19 -22.21
N GLU A 863 -2.26 -1.87 -21.07
CA GLU A 863 -1.78 -0.51 -20.80
C GLU A 863 -0.54 -0.20 -21.61
N ASP A 864 0.39 -1.14 -21.77
CA ASP A 864 1.57 -0.93 -22.61
C ASP A 864 1.21 -0.88 -24.10
N THR A 865 0.20 -1.64 -24.56
CA THR A 865 -0.31 -1.57 -25.94
C THR A 865 -1.08 -0.28 -26.16
N LEU A 866 -1.91 0.16 -25.21
CA LEU A 866 -2.58 1.46 -25.30
C LEU A 866 -1.60 2.62 -25.15
N ALA A 867 -0.54 2.50 -24.33
CA ALA A 867 0.51 3.48 -24.20
C ALA A 867 1.38 3.51 -25.45
N ALA A 868 1.71 2.36 -26.06
CA ALA A 868 2.38 2.28 -27.34
C ALA A 868 1.53 2.90 -28.45
N GLN A 869 0.24 2.56 -28.53
CA GLN A 869 -0.71 3.16 -29.47
C GLN A 869 -0.89 4.67 -29.23
N ARG A 870 -0.91 5.13 -27.96
CA ARG A 870 -0.96 6.56 -27.61
C ARG A 870 0.33 7.29 -27.97
N VAL A 871 1.49 6.70 -27.68
CA VAL A 871 2.80 7.28 -28.01
C VAL A 871 2.97 7.39 -29.52
N ASP A 872 2.48 6.40 -30.28
CA ASP A 872 2.51 6.43 -31.75
C ASP A 872 1.81 7.69 -32.28
N LYS A 873 0.66 8.08 -31.68
CA LYS A 873 -0.12 9.27 -32.08
C LYS A 873 0.17 10.56 -31.30
N VAL A 874 1.30 10.64 -30.58
CA VAL A 874 1.74 11.86 -29.90
C VAL A 874 2.92 12.49 -30.63
N PHE A 875 2.86 13.80 -30.83
CA PHE A 875 3.94 14.61 -31.38
C PHE A 875 4.39 15.67 -30.37
N ILE A 876 5.69 15.91 -30.34
CA ILE A 876 6.31 17.02 -29.62
C ILE A 876 6.62 18.09 -30.65
N VAL A 877 6.03 19.27 -30.45
CA VAL A 877 6.17 20.43 -31.32
C VAL A 877 7.07 21.45 -30.62
N PHE A 878 8.19 21.77 -31.26
CA PHE A 878 9.15 22.74 -30.79
C PHE A 878 8.99 24.03 -31.58
N VAL A 879 8.85 25.17 -30.89
CA VAL A 879 8.65 26.48 -31.53
C VAL A 879 9.75 27.42 -31.06
N ARG A 880 10.56 27.91 -31.98
CA ARG A 880 11.63 28.89 -31.70
C ARG A 880 11.01 30.23 -31.30
N GLN A 881 11.67 31.00 -30.44
CA GLN A 881 11.23 32.35 -30.01
C GLN A 881 11.98 33.50 -30.70
N ASP A 882 12.55 33.30 -31.90
CA ASP A 882 13.25 34.36 -32.65
C ASP A 882 12.31 35.15 -33.59
N TYR A 883 12.83 36.13 -34.34
CA TYR A 883 12.04 36.97 -35.27
C TYR A 883 11.31 36.21 -36.40
N ALA A 884 11.63 34.92 -36.60
CA ALA A 884 10.93 34.03 -37.52
C ALA A 884 9.82 33.18 -36.83
N SER A 885 9.63 33.35 -35.52
CA SER A 885 8.66 32.63 -34.70
C SER A 885 7.21 32.95 -35.06
N ILE A 886 6.36 31.92 -35.00
CA ILE A 886 4.90 32.06 -35.06
C ILE A 886 4.28 32.56 -33.74
N ILE A 887 5.03 32.56 -32.63
CA ILE A 887 4.53 32.89 -31.28
C ILE A 887 3.94 34.32 -31.20
N PRO A 888 4.57 35.37 -31.75
CA PRO A 888 3.99 36.72 -31.73
C PRO A 888 2.63 36.80 -32.45
N ASN A 889 2.49 36.08 -33.57
CA ASN A 889 1.22 35.99 -34.30
C ASN A 889 0.16 35.21 -33.51
N LEU A 890 0.53 34.07 -32.91
CA LEU A 890 -0.37 33.31 -32.04
C LEU A 890 -0.81 34.12 -30.81
N HIS A 891 0.08 34.94 -30.26
CA HIS A 891 -0.22 35.83 -29.15
C HIS A 891 -1.21 36.93 -29.56
N SER A 892 -1.00 37.58 -30.72
CA SER A 892 -1.95 38.56 -31.28
C SER A 892 -3.32 37.93 -31.55
N ILE A 893 -3.36 36.74 -32.17
CA ILE A 893 -4.60 35.99 -32.43
C ILE A 893 -5.30 35.63 -31.10
N SER A 894 -4.54 35.17 -30.10
CA SER A 894 -5.06 34.86 -28.77
C SER A 894 -5.65 36.10 -28.11
N GLN A 895 -4.99 37.26 -28.16
CA GLN A 895 -5.51 38.51 -27.63
C GLN A 895 -6.81 38.92 -28.33
N GLN A 896 -6.84 38.88 -29.67
CA GLN A 896 -8.05 39.18 -30.45
C GLN A 896 -9.19 38.20 -30.15
N PHE A 897 -8.90 36.92 -29.96
CA PHE A 897 -9.88 35.92 -29.56
C PHE A 897 -10.46 36.24 -28.18
N HIS A 898 -9.62 36.51 -27.17
CA HIS A 898 -10.09 36.85 -25.82
C HIS A 898 -10.91 38.14 -25.80
N GLN A 899 -10.53 39.13 -26.60
CA GLN A 899 -11.23 40.41 -26.72
C GLN A 899 -12.61 40.23 -27.37
N LYS A 900 -12.71 39.51 -28.50
CA LYS A 900 -13.99 39.20 -29.16
C LYS A 900 -14.90 38.27 -28.36
N THR A 901 -14.32 37.37 -27.56
CA THR A 901 -15.08 36.48 -26.65
C THR A 901 -15.69 37.27 -25.49
N GLN A 902 -15.06 38.37 -25.06
CA GLN A 902 -15.63 39.29 -24.07
C GLN A 902 -16.77 40.14 -24.66
N ASP A 903 -16.72 40.46 -25.95
CA ASP A 903 -17.74 41.27 -26.66
C ASP A 903 -18.95 40.45 -27.17
N GLY A 904 -18.94 39.12 -27.06
CA GLY A 904 -20.13 38.27 -27.24
C GLY A 904 -20.65 38.06 -28.68
N SER A 905 -19.85 38.36 -29.70
CA SER A 905 -20.16 38.00 -31.11
C SER A 905 -19.54 36.64 -31.49
N GLY A 906 -20.22 35.88 -32.36
CA GLY A 906 -19.99 34.44 -32.62
C GLY A 906 -18.65 34.02 -33.23
N ASP A 907 -18.52 32.69 -33.43
CA ASP A 907 -17.32 31.92 -33.83
C ASP A 907 -16.40 32.65 -34.83
N PRO A 908 -15.15 32.96 -34.47
CA PRO A 908 -14.22 33.56 -35.40
C PRO A 908 -13.59 32.48 -36.30
N GLN A 909 -13.94 32.46 -37.59
CA GLN A 909 -13.06 31.87 -38.60
C GLN A 909 -11.80 32.74 -38.68
N ILE A 910 -10.72 32.27 -38.06
CA ILE A 910 -9.40 32.90 -38.12
C ILE A 910 -8.56 32.14 -39.13
N THR A 911 -8.51 32.63 -40.37
CA THR A 911 -7.63 32.08 -41.41
C THR A 911 -6.29 32.79 -41.33
N SER A 912 -5.26 32.08 -40.87
CA SER A 912 -3.87 32.53 -40.98
C SER A 912 -3.34 32.18 -42.37
N PRO A 913 -2.90 33.13 -43.21
CA PRO A 913 -2.19 32.79 -44.45
C PRO A 913 -0.82 32.20 -44.10
N LEU A 914 -0.60 30.92 -44.42
CA LEU A 914 0.71 30.27 -44.30
C LEU A 914 1.74 31.06 -45.14
N ARG A 915 2.82 31.53 -44.51
CA ARG A 915 3.96 32.22 -45.15
C ARG A 915 4.62 31.42 -46.29
N ILE A 916 4.32 30.12 -46.40
CA ILE A 916 4.90 29.17 -47.36
C ILE A 916 4.65 29.59 -48.82
N GLN A 917 3.45 30.11 -49.15
CA GLN A 917 3.13 30.49 -50.54
C GLN A 917 3.80 31.78 -51.01
N LYS A 918 4.03 32.76 -50.11
CA LYS A 918 4.62 34.06 -50.48
C LYS A 918 6.14 34.05 -50.64
N MET A 919 6.86 33.17 -49.93
CA MET A 919 8.33 33.09 -50.00
C MET A 919 8.84 32.18 -51.12
N VAL A 920 8.05 31.21 -51.58
CA VAL A 920 8.43 30.32 -52.69
C VAL A 920 8.08 30.90 -54.06
N SER A 921 7.17 31.88 -54.12
CA SER A 921 6.74 32.53 -55.37
C SER A 921 7.69 33.62 -55.88
N THR A 922 8.71 34.01 -55.10
CA THR A 922 9.73 35.00 -55.51
C THR A 922 11.08 34.33 -55.75
N SER A 923 11.77 34.71 -56.83
CA SER A 923 13.10 34.18 -57.18
C SER A 923 14.15 34.48 -56.10
N GLU A 924 14.08 35.67 -55.48
CA GLU A 924 14.93 36.04 -54.34
C GLU A 924 14.66 35.19 -53.09
N GLY A 925 13.40 34.77 -52.89
CA GLY A 925 12.98 33.91 -51.78
C GLY A 925 13.49 32.48 -51.95
N GLN A 926 13.38 31.92 -53.16
CA GLN A 926 13.93 30.60 -53.50
C GLN A 926 15.45 30.54 -53.29
N GLY A 927 16.19 31.57 -53.73
CA GLY A 927 17.64 31.65 -53.51
C GLY A 927 18.04 31.64 -52.02
N LYS A 928 17.26 32.31 -51.15
CA LYS A 928 17.49 32.27 -49.69
C LYS A 928 17.20 30.90 -49.08
N LEU A 929 16.21 30.17 -49.61
CA LEU A 929 15.86 28.83 -49.15
C LEU A 929 16.89 27.78 -49.58
N GLN A 930 17.46 27.93 -50.78
CA GLN A 930 18.56 27.10 -51.28
C GLN A 930 19.84 27.36 -50.49
N ALA A 931 20.19 28.63 -50.23
CA ALA A 931 21.34 29.00 -49.40
C ALA A 931 21.24 28.48 -47.95
N ALA A 932 20.01 28.34 -47.42
CA ALA A 932 19.75 27.74 -46.11
C ALA A 932 19.72 26.20 -46.11
N GLY A 933 19.83 25.56 -47.28
CA GLY A 933 19.74 24.10 -47.46
C GLY A 933 18.33 23.53 -47.23
N TRP A 934 17.28 24.36 -47.29
CA TRP A 934 15.89 23.96 -47.08
C TRP A 934 15.19 23.53 -48.38
N MET A 935 15.76 23.93 -49.52
CA MET A 935 15.38 23.48 -50.85
C MET A 935 16.61 23.03 -51.63
N ASN A 936 16.43 22.05 -52.53
CA ASN A 936 17.45 21.67 -53.49
C ASN A 936 17.42 22.58 -54.73
N ASP A 937 18.38 22.38 -55.63
CA ASP A 937 18.50 23.16 -56.88
C ASP A 937 17.30 22.98 -57.82
N GLN A 938 16.53 21.89 -57.64
CA GLN A 938 15.30 21.57 -58.39
C GLN A 938 14.03 22.19 -57.76
N GLY A 939 14.16 22.96 -56.68
CA GLY A 939 13.02 23.62 -56.00
C GLY A 939 12.18 22.69 -55.13
N GLU A 940 12.68 21.50 -54.82
CA GLU A 940 12.05 20.54 -53.91
C GLU A 940 12.55 20.75 -52.47
N TRP A 941 11.69 20.44 -51.51
CA TRP A 941 11.98 20.62 -50.10
C TRP A 941 12.81 19.48 -49.53
N THR A 942 13.85 19.84 -48.79
CA THR A 942 14.73 18.89 -48.11
C THR A 942 14.16 18.47 -46.75
N PHE A 943 14.69 17.38 -46.19
CA PHE A 943 14.41 16.96 -44.81
C PHE A 943 15.60 17.29 -43.89
N LEU A 944 15.32 17.59 -42.63
CA LEU A 944 16.28 17.97 -41.60
C LEU A 944 16.22 16.99 -40.43
N LYS A 945 17.38 16.55 -39.94
CA LYS A 945 17.54 15.74 -38.74
C LYS A 945 18.41 16.45 -37.71
N PHE A 946 18.13 16.23 -36.43
CA PHE A 946 18.92 16.79 -35.35
C PHE A 946 20.21 15.98 -35.13
N CYS A 947 21.37 16.60 -35.37
CA CYS A 947 22.66 16.00 -35.10
C CYS A 947 23.08 16.28 -33.64
N HIS A 948 23.26 15.23 -32.85
CA HIS A 948 23.60 15.35 -31.43
C HIS A 948 25.04 15.85 -31.22
N ASN A 949 25.94 15.52 -32.15
CA ASN A 949 27.36 15.93 -32.10
C ASN A 949 27.52 17.43 -32.36
N THR A 950 26.80 17.98 -33.34
CA THR A 950 26.87 19.41 -33.69
C THR A 950 25.80 20.27 -33.03
N ARG A 951 24.86 19.65 -32.30
CA ARG A 951 23.68 20.28 -31.65
C ARG A 951 22.90 21.22 -32.58
N LYS A 952 22.81 20.88 -33.87
CA LYS A 952 22.13 21.64 -34.92
C LYS A 952 21.29 20.73 -35.81
N LEU A 953 20.27 21.29 -36.45
CA LEU A 953 19.56 20.61 -37.54
C LEU A 953 20.48 20.59 -38.76
N VAL A 954 20.69 19.40 -39.30
CA VAL A 954 21.49 19.13 -40.50
C VAL A 954 20.59 18.43 -41.52
N GLN A 955 20.85 18.63 -42.80
CA GLN A 955 20.12 17.97 -43.87
C GLN A 955 20.20 16.44 -43.73
N ASP A 956 19.06 15.79 -43.89
CA ASP A 956 18.92 14.34 -43.87
C ASP A 956 18.99 13.78 -45.28
N THR A 957 20.17 13.32 -45.69
CA THR A 957 20.41 12.71 -47.00
C THR A 957 19.78 11.33 -47.17
N SER A 958 19.19 10.75 -46.11
CA SER A 958 18.54 9.43 -46.17
C SER A 958 17.10 9.45 -46.70
N ARG A 959 16.49 10.63 -46.85
CA ARG A 959 15.12 10.79 -47.35
C ARG A 959 15.10 11.54 -48.67
N THR A 960 14.21 11.12 -49.56
CA THR A 960 13.95 11.83 -50.83
C THR A 960 13.31 13.19 -50.56
N CYS A 961 13.66 14.18 -51.39
CA CYS A 961 13.08 15.51 -51.31
C CYS A 961 11.59 15.47 -51.69
N MET A 962 10.81 16.44 -51.20
CA MET A 962 9.37 16.52 -51.45
C MET A 962 9.04 17.72 -52.33
N SER A 963 8.28 17.50 -53.40
CA SER A 963 7.89 18.58 -54.31
C SER A 963 7.06 19.64 -53.57
N HIS A 964 7.14 20.88 -54.04
CA HIS A 964 6.37 21.97 -53.45
C HIS A 964 4.86 21.72 -53.52
N GLN A 965 4.37 21.13 -54.63
CA GLN A 965 2.96 20.79 -54.81
C GLN A 965 2.47 19.79 -53.75
N GLU A 966 3.27 18.78 -53.45
CA GLU A 966 2.92 17.77 -52.45
C GLU A 966 2.91 18.36 -51.04
N ILE A 967 3.86 19.23 -50.70
CA ILE A 967 3.84 19.94 -49.41
C ILE A 967 2.60 20.80 -49.27
N VAL A 968 2.23 21.56 -50.30
CA VAL A 968 1.00 22.38 -50.25
C VAL A 968 -0.22 21.48 -50.08
N ARG A 969 -0.33 20.35 -50.80
CA ARG A 969 -1.44 19.39 -50.67
C ARG A 969 -1.56 18.85 -49.24
N GLN A 970 -0.45 18.41 -48.66
CA GLN A 970 -0.41 17.85 -47.31
C GLN A 970 -0.73 18.91 -46.24
N TYR A 971 -0.24 20.15 -46.38
CA TYR A 971 -0.57 21.25 -45.47
C TYR A 971 -2.04 21.67 -45.55
N THR A 972 -2.62 21.75 -46.75
CA THR A 972 -4.04 22.05 -46.93
C THR A 972 -4.90 20.98 -46.27
N PHE A 973 -4.52 19.70 -46.43
CA PHE A 973 -5.16 18.60 -45.72
C PHE A 973 -5.07 18.76 -44.18
N LEU A 974 -3.90 19.10 -43.63
CA LEU A 974 -3.78 19.35 -42.19
C LEU A 974 -4.69 20.50 -41.72
N LEU A 975 -4.75 21.61 -42.48
CA LEU A 975 -5.58 22.78 -42.14
C LEU A 975 -7.08 22.47 -42.12
N GLU A 976 -7.58 21.72 -43.10
CA GLU A 976 -9.00 21.37 -43.20
C GLU A 976 -9.45 20.39 -42.09
N ASN A 977 -8.51 19.58 -41.58
CA ASN A 977 -8.82 18.43 -40.72
C ASN A 977 -8.33 18.56 -39.27
N MET A 978 -7.56 19.60 -38.92
CA MET A 978 -7.18 19.92 -37.52
C MET A 978 -8.34 20.50 -36.70
N LYS A 979 -9.39 19.70 -36.49
CA LYS A 979 -10.56 20.04 -35.68
C LYS A 979 -10.45 19.44 -34.27
N GLY A 980 -11.21 19.98 -33.32
CA GLY A 980 -11.18 19.57 -31.90
C GLY A 980 -11.57 18.11 -31.61
N GLU A 981 -12.20 17.42 -32.57
CA GLU A 981 -12.51 15.98 -32.45
C GLU A 981 -11.29 15.09 -32.78
N ILE A 982 -10.37 15.59 -33.62
CA ILE A 982 -9.16 14.88 -34.06
C ILE A 982 -7.97 15.26 -33.17
N VAL A 983 -7.83 16.53 -32.81
CA VAL A 983 -6.79 17.01 -31.90
C VAL A 983 -7.31 16.91 -30.45
N GLN A 984 -6.85 15.90 -29.71
CA GLN A 984 -7.29 15.67 -28.32
C GLN A 984 -6.59 16.59 -27.32
N GLN A 985 -5.34 16.94 -27.60
CA GLN A 985 -4.53 17.78 -26.71
C GLN A 985 -3.54 18.59 -27.54
N PHE A 986 -3.52 19.91 -27.33
CA PHE A 986 -2.43 20.78 -27.76
C PHE A 986 -2.10 21.75 -26.63
N ASN A 987 -1.02 21.50 -25.88
CA ASN A 987 -0.63 22.33 -24.74
C ASN A 987 0.88 22.49 -24.60
N SER A 988 1.30 23.65 -24.08
CA SER A 988 2.71 23.89 -23.72
C SER A 988 3.09 23.06 -22.50
N THR A 989 4.32 22.52 -22.48
CA THR A 989 4.89 21.80 -21.32
C THR A 989 5.35 22.74 -20.22
N GLN A 990 5.47 24.04 -20.51
CA GLN A 990 5.88 25.09 -19.57
C GLN A 990 4.83 26.21 -19.53
N SER A 991 4.69 26.90 -18.41
CA SER A 991 3.79 28.06 -18.31
C SER A 991 4.35 29.25 -19.09
N LEU A 992 3.47 30.10 -19.63
CA LEU A 992 3.89 31.30 -20.39
C LEU A 992 4.87 32.17 -19.60
N LYS A 993 4.64 32.35 -18.29
CA LYS A 993 5.52 33.14 -17.41
C LYS A 993 6.96 32.62 -17.33
N VAL A 994 7.14 31.31 -17.42
CA VAL A 994 8.49 30.68 -17.42
C VAL A 994 9.14 30.79 -18.78
N LEU A 995 8.35 30.72 -19.86
CA LEU A 995 8.84 30.93 -21.23
C LEU A 995 9.26 32.39 -21.47
N GLU A 996 8.57 33.36 -20.87
CA GLU A 996 8.88 34.79 -20.91
C GLU A 996 10.15 35.16 -20.12
N ALA A 997 10.45 34.41 -19.05
CA ALA A 997 11.60 34.66 -18.18
C ALA A 997 12.92 34.01 -18.68
N GLN A 998 12.88 33.20 -19.74
CA GLN A 998 14.06 32.51 -20.28
C GLN A 998 14.84 33.41 -21.27
N THR A 999 15.72 34.27 -20.75
CA THR A 999 16.71 35.04 -21.54
C THR A 999 17.99 34.23 -21.82
N GLY A 1000 17.83 33.01 -22.37
CA GLY A 1000 18.94 32.19 -22.85
C GLY A 1000 19.24 32.42 -24.34
N PRO A 1001 20.42 32.01 -24.85
CA PRO A 1001 20.85 32.33 -26.22
C PRO A 1001 20.01 31.71 -27.36
N LYS A 1002 19.06 30.80 -27.06
CA LYS A 1002 18.03 30.27 -27.98
C LYS A 1002 16.80 29.79 -27.21
N PRO A 1003 15.82 30.64 -26.88
CA PRO A 1003 14.64 30.18 -26.15
C PRO A 1003 13.67 29.47 -27.10
N GLN A 1004 13.18 28.30 -26.68
CA GLN A 1004 12.33 27.42 -27.50
C GLN A 1004 11.15 26.94 -26.66
N ALA A 1005 9.92 27.20 -27.10
CA ALA A 1005 8.72 26.69 -26.47
C ALA A 1005 8.45 25.25 -26.93
N THR A 1006 8.03 24.39 -26.00
CA THR A 1006 7.72 22.98 -26.29
C THR A 1006 6.24 22.73 -26.05
N PHE A 1007 5.55 22.23 -27.07
CA PHE A 1007 4.15 21.85 -27.04
C PHE A 1007 3.99 20.34 -27.25
N ILE A 1008 2.99 19.76 -26.61
CA ILE A 1008 2.53 18.40 -26.84
C ILE A 1008 1.29 18.46 -27.72
N LEU A 1009 1.30 17.74 -28.84
CA LEU A 1009 0.18 17.55 -29.73
C LEU A 1009 -0.23 16.08 -29.72
N GLN A 1010 -1.48 15.79 -29.37
CA GLN A 1010 -2.03 14.43 -29.33
C GLN A 1010 -3.18 14.28 -30.31
N ILE A 1011 -3.06 13.29 -31.20
CA ILE A 1011 -4.08 12.96 -32.21
C ILE A 1011 -4.97 11.82 -31.70
N SER A 1012 -6.25 11.84 -32.06
CA SER A 1012 -7.23 10.83 -31.69
C SER A 1012 -6.84 9.42 -32.14
N LEU A 1013 -7.09 8.44 -31.27
CA LEU A 1013 -6.94 7.02 -31.58
C LEU A 1013 -8.11 6.43 -32.38
N ARG A 1014 -9.20 7.20 -32.55
CA ARG A 1014 -10.44 6.74 -33.16
C ARG A 1014 -10.78 7.56 -34.40
N GLY A 1015 -11.26 6.87 -35.43
CA GLY A 1015 -11.69 7.46 -36.70
C GLY A 1015 -10.62 7.35 -37.78
N GLU A 1016 -11.06 7.03 -39.00
CA GLU A 1016 -10.22 6.94 -40.20
C GLU A 1016 -9.51 8.25 -40.49
N ARG A 1017 -10.23 9.37 -40.38
CA ARG A 1017 -9.67 10.72 -40.57
C ARG A 1017 -8.54 11.08 -39.60
N ALA A 1018 -8.56 10.54 -38.38
CA ALA A 1018 -7.48 10.72 -37.41
C ALA A 1018 -6.24 9.87 -37.73
N ASN A 1019 -6.42 8.72 -38.41
CA ASN A 1019 -5.30 7.94 -38.94
C ASN A 1019 -4.64 8.66 -40.12
N GLU A 1020 -5.42 9.15 -41.09
CA GLU A 1020 -4.92 9.92 -42.23
C GLU A 1020 -4.15 11.18 -41.76
N MET A 1021 -4.67 11.87 -40.74
CA MET A 1021 -4.00 13.01 -40.10
C MET A 1021 -2.65 12.62 -39.48
N HIS A 1022 -2.59 11.48 -38.79
CA HIS A 1022 -1.36 10.96 -38.22
C HIS A 1022 -0.32 10.59 -39.30
N GLU A 1023 -0.74 9.92 -40.36
CA GLU A 1023 0.12 9.55 -41.51
C GLU A 1023 0.65 10.79 -42.24
N THR A 1024 -0.20 11.80 -42.43
CA THR A 1024 0.19 13.08 -43.02
C THR A 1024 1.24 13.79 -42.17
N MET A 1025 1.03 13.87 -40.84
CA MET A 1025 2.00 14.42 -39.90
C MET A 1025 3.32 13.64 -39.91
N CYS A 1026 3.25 12.31 -40.02
CA CYS A 1026 4.43 11.45 -40.15
C CYS A 1026 5.22 11.70 -41.43
N THR A 1027 4.53 11.90 -42.54
CA THR A 1027 5.12 12.19 -43.85
C THR A 1027 5.89 13.51 -43.81
N LEU A 1028 5.32 14.52 -43.15
CA LEU A 1028 5.91 15.85 -42.98
C LEU A 1028 6.95 15.95 -41.85
N LEU A 1029 7.21 14.88 -41.08
CA LEU A 1029 8.23 14.90 -40.02
C LEU A 1029 9.59 15.27 -40.61
N GLY A 1030 10.27 16.23 -39.97
CA GLY A 1030 11.59 16.68 -40.40
C GLY A 1030 11.58 17.49 -41.71
N SER A 1031 10.43 17.80 -42.32
CA SER A 1031 10.41 18.65 -43.52
C SER A 1031 11.01 20.03 -43.21
N ALA A 1032 11.87 20.54 -44.09
CA ALA A 1032 12.44 21.88 -43.97
C ALA A 1032 11.37 22.99 -44.05
N ALA A 1033 10.19 22.70 -44.62
CA ALA A 1033 9.06 23.63 -44.68
C ALA A 1033 8.59 24.12 -43.29
N TRP A 1034 8.75 23.30 -42.24
CA TRP A 1034 8.43 23.71 -40.86
C TRP A 1034 9.31 24.87 -40.35
N GLN A 1035 10.51 25.04 -40.91
CA GLN A 1035 11.44 26.09 -40.49
C GLN A 1035 10.96 27.48 -40.90
N LEU A 1036 10.11 27.60 -41.92
CA LEU A 1036 9.49 28.87 -42.33
C LEU A 1036 8.62 29.52 -41.24
N VAL A 1037 8.09 28.69 -40.33
CA VAL A 1037 7.27 29.12 -39.18
C VAL A 1037 7.99 28.92 -37.85
N GLY A 1038 9.29 28.61 -37.89
CA GLY A 1038 10.12 28.39 -36.70
C GLY A 1038 9.73 27.15 -35.90
N VAL A 1039 9.09 26.17 -36.55
CA VAL A 1039 8.59 24.94 -35.90
C VAL A 1039 9.51 23.75 -36.20
N SER A 1040 9.66 22.84 -35.25
CA SER A 1040 10.28 21.53 -35.47
C SER A 1040 9.43 20.46 -34.79
N LEU A 1041 9.16 19.37 -35.51
CA LEU A 1041 8.26 18.31 -35.07
C LEU A 1041 9.05 17.03 -34.77
N LYS A 1042 8.72 16.35 -33.67
CA LYS A 1042 9.28 15.04 -33.32
C LYS A 1042 8.15 14.11 -32.86
N ARG A 1043 8.24 12.80 -33.17
CA ARG A 1043 7.35 11.81 -32.54
C ARG A 1043 7.63 11.71 -31.04
N GLY A 1044 6.57 11.47 -30.27
CA GLY A 1044 6.70 11.13 -28.85
C GLY A 1044 7.57 9.88 -28.70
N THR A 1045 8.50 9.91 -27.75
CA THR A 1045 9.27 8.72 -27.36
C THR A 1045 8.49 7.96 -26.29
N LEU A 1046 8.51 6.63 -26.34
CA LEU A 1046 8.04 5.76 -25.25
C LEU A 1046 8.88 6.03 -24.00
N LYS A 1047 8.46 7.00 -23.18
CA LYS A 1047 8.87 7.08 -21.79
C LYS A 1047 7.71 6.59 -20.96
N ARG A 1048 8.00 5.71 -20.00
CA ARG A 1048 6.99 5.29 -19.02
C ARG A 1048 6.53 6.56 -18.31
N SER A 1049 5.24 6.65 -17.99
CA SER A 1049 4.79 7.74 -17.13
C SER A 1049 5.67 7.75 -15.87
N PRO A 1050 6.01 8.90 -15.26
CA PRO A 1050 6.89 8.92 -14.09
C PRO A 1050 6.43 7.99 -12.96
N LEU A 1051 5.11 7.77 -12.87
CA LEU A 1051 4.50 6.81 -11.96
C LEU A 1051 4.73 5.36 -12.39
N ALA A 1052 4.61 5.03 -13.67
CA ALA A 1052 4.92 3.72 -14.24
C ALA A 1052 6.43 3.43 -14.25
N GLU A 1053 7.27 4.45 -14.35
CA GLU A 1053 8.73 4.38 -14.25
C GLU A 1053 9.15 4.14 -12.80
N GLN A 1054 8.53 4.83 -11.83
CA GLN A 1054 8.65 4.52 -10.40
C GLN A 1054 8.12 3.14 -10.06
N LEU A 1055 6.98 2.72 -10.61
CA LEU A 1055 6.44 1.37 -10.44
C LEU A 1055 7.36 0.33 -11.07
N ALA A 1056 7.91 0.59 -12.25
CA ALA A 1056 8.85 -0.32 -12.88
C ALA A 1056 10.19 -0.38 -12.15
N GLN A 1057 10.67 0.72 -11.57
CA GLN A 1057 11.85 0.72 -10.70
C GLN A 1057 11.57 -0.05 -9.39
N LEU A 1058 10.38 0.12 -8.82
CA LEU A 1058 9.94 -0.57 -7.62
C LEU A 1058 9.68 -2.07 -7.85
N VAL A 1059 9.29 -2.47 -9.07
CA VAL A 1059 8.91 -3.84 -9.41
C VAL A 1059 10.03 -4.61 -10.12
N TYR A 1060 10.86 -3.96 -10.93
CA TYR A 1060 11.86 -4.60 -11.81
C TYR A 1060 13.32 -4.17 -11.55
N GLY A 1061 13.57 -3.23 -10.65
CA GLY A 1061 14.92 -2.95 -10.10
C GLY A 1061 16.03 -2.69 -11.14
N ARG A 1062 15.80 -1.80 -12.11
CA ARG A 1062 16.87 -1.22 -12.94
C ARG A 1062 16.96 0.28 -12.75
#